data_AF-G8ZSF3-F1
#
_entry.id   AF-G8ZSF3-F1
#
_cell.length_a   1.000
_cell.length_b   1.000
_cell.length_c   1.000
_cell.angle_alpha   90.00
_cell.angle_beta   90.00
_cell.angle_gamma   90.00
#
_symmetry.space_group_name_H-M   'P 1'
#
loop_
_entity.id
_entity.type
_entity.pdbx_description
1 polymer ?
#
loop_
_entity_poly.entity_id
_entity_poly.type
_entity_poly.pdbx_seq_one_letter_code
_entity_poly.pdbx_strand_id
1 'polypeptide(L)'
;MSSNAWDTGVLEGQLFKNLTKYSLYLQKLSTASQVTKLAHIINKEHQDQQHNLDRFIQESQSKHNRAIRSLELQRTDLTSTLSQYHSCLTTVANSNVAAKAINDDIVAIDNEDKLIKRTLQFVQGVSVLKNNISVIHAAIESRDYQLAARCITRFRQLPTGDYWSRNSPGEWSQLSDIPEEPAAVVEKWCNELTEVYKSSFLEAAKSQDIQQLTLIFKTFPLVGQNTLGLDLYSKYVCDMIAEQSRRLMTMETKKRGVFAQALLHLFKIVSTIINDHSKVIASCYGTSYMIHVMEKVEKEADLQAGLVFDIFNETRKIDRVVKDIQNWNSYRDEQSEENGGELHVNTSVEWDTKKPDTLSLGDLSDLVNEFSSMLQNWSMYSRFFSVRWYEFLGSTEMSTLKCPPPIADSQLTTKLGKDGFYQNFEILVQHYLLESFKKSLSMEELPSINNLISLKPIEHTDIFSYPVSSILDDLSLLIRKNLILAVNTGQVEIFSHFLDQLAKFYQNEFLVKFMQSKFKSLQPRLSSSLSLKKFVPKSADGSAVTSRAASPSVAEGYAAKLGFNFRGAAASALTNIQSNLQAVVSDEESVLSLHQYLIYINTLYLNSNVAHRLLTVEILEENPKLLPDNYPFNDDAEVLAKKINTCETLFIKQTTKLQRWSVKFLFENILMSKVRSLTTNIMTNGNENQYISGADDYDDLTIVHEFVNKWQSMMIPYENVLVNDAFTELLSLIVDCIVKKLEQKIWTLQVNDLGATKLDRELSLLISTVCSRNYVLREKFAKVTQIALILGFDDDDFDVESGDLKEEISIGINWVLSSQDRISARNLKVDKRR
;
A
#
# COMPACT_ATOMS: atom_id res chain seq x y z
N MET A 1 77.87 -40.91 14.02
CA MET A 1 79.03 -41.51 13.32
C MET A 1 79.49 -40.64 12.15
N SER A 2 79.59 -39.31 12.31
CA SER A 2 79.99 -38.39 11.23
C SER A 2 81.28 -37.61 11.51
N SER A 3 81.95 -37.79 12.67
CA SER A 3 83.25 -37.14 12.96
C SER A 3 84.47 -38.00 12.63
N ASN A 4 84.32 -39.32 12.51
CA ASN A 4 85.48 -40.24 12.50
C ASN A 4 86.21 -40.33 11.15
N ALA A 5 85.65 -39.80 10.06
CA ALA A 5 86.29 -39.87 8.73
C ALA A 5 87.34 -38.77 8.50
N TRP A 6 87.27 -37.67 9.25
CA TRP A 6 88.23 -36.56 9.13
C TRP A 6 89.51 -36.81 9.92
N ASP A 7 89.41 -37.47 11.09
CA ASP A 7 90.57 -37.75 11.96
C ASP A 7 91.52 -38.81 11.38
N THR A 8 91.00 -39.80 10.65
CA THR A 8 91.82 -40.86 10.07
C THR A 8 92.75 -40.36 8.95
N GLY A 9 92.28 -39.43 8.11
CA GLY A 9 93.09 -38.84 7.03
C GLY A 9 94.21 -37.91 7.52
N VAL A 10 94.00 -37.24 8.67
CA VAL A 10 95.02 -36.39 9.29
C VAL A 10 96.16 -37.24 9.88
N LEU A 11 95.81 -38.37 10.51
CA LEU A 11 96.77 -39.29 11.12
C LEU A 11 97.70 -39.96 10.09
N GLU A 12 97.18 -40.42 8.94
CA GLU A 12 98.01 -40.98 7.86
C GLU A 12 98.98 -39.95 7.26
N GLY A 13 98.52 -38.72 7.04
CA GLY A 13 99.37 -37.63 6.52
C GLY A 13 100.50 -37.25 7.49
N GLN A 14 100.26 -37.36 8.79
CA GLN A 14 101.24 -37.04 9.82
C GLN A 14 102.30 -38.15 9.94
N LEU A 15 101.90 -39.41 9.84
CA LEU A 15 102.81 -40.55 9.81
C LEU A 15 103.75 -40.49 8.59
N PHE A 16 103.20 -40.19 7.41
CA PHE A 16 104.00 -40.06 6.18
C PHE A 16 105.01 -38.92 6.25
N LYS A 17 104.62 -37.75 6.80
CA LYS A 17 105.53 -36.63 7.05
C LYS A 17 106.67 -37.00 8.00
N ASN A 18 106.38 -37.75 9.05
CA ASN A 18 107.40 -38.14 10.02
C ASN A 18 108.39 -39.13 9.41
N LEU A 19 107.92 -40.12 8.65
CA LEU A 19 108.79 -41.09 7.96
C LEU A 19 109.71 -40.43 6.92
N THR A 20 109.20 -39.49 6.13
CA THR A 20 110.03 -38.71 5.18
C THR A 20 111.02 -37.80 5.89
N LYS A 21 110.65 -37.22 7.03
CA LYS A 21 111.56 -36.43 7.86
C LYS A 21 112.71 -37.30 8.40
N TYR A 22 112.43 -38.53 8.83
CA TYR A 22 113.45 -39.45 9.33
C TYR A 22 114.41 -39.94 8.25
N SER A 23 113.90 -40.26 7.05
CA SER A 23 114.77 -40.70 5.94
C SER A 23 115.73 -39.60 5.48
N LEU A 24 115.29 -38.34 5.48
CA LEU A 24 116.12 -37.19 5.09
C LEU A 24 117.22 -36.91 6.10
N TYR A 25 116.95 -37.12 7.40
CA TYR A 25 118.00 -37.02 8.42
C TYR A 25 119.03 -38.13 8.30
N LEU A 26 118.62 -39.36 7.96
CA LEU A 26 119.54 -40.49 7.83
C LEU A 26 120.67 -40.25 6.81
N GLN A 27 120.41 -39.54 5.72
CA GLN A 27 121.41 -39.27 4.70
C GLN A 27 122.46 -38.20 5.08
N LYS A 28 122.19 -37.31 6.04
CA LYS A 28 123.08 -36.18 6.40
C LYS A 28 123.99 -36.44 7.61
N LEU A 29 124.01 -37.67 8.11
CA LEU A 29 124.67 -38.01 9.37
C LEU A 29 126.06 -38.60 9.12
N SER A 30 127.11 -37.87 9.48
CA SER A 30 128.50 -38.34 9.46
C SER A 30 129.14 -38.44 10.85
N THR A 31 128.40 -38.10 11.92
CA THR A 31 128.93 -38.08 13.29
C THR A 31 128.01 -38.81 14.27
N ALA A 32 128.58 -39.68 15.11
CA ALA A 32 127.87 -40.59 16.00
C ALA A 32 126.89 -39.88 16.97
N SER A 33 127.20 -38.65 17.41
CA SER A 33 126.34 -37.91 18.35
C SER A 33 124.96 -37.55 17.77
N GLN A 34 124.88 -37.40 16.45
CA GLN A 34 123.64 -37.04 15.77
C GLN A 34 122.72 -38.28 15.60
N VAL A 35 123.28 -39.48 15.44
CA VAL A 35 122.51 -40.75 15.38
C VAL A 35 121.84 -41.05 16.71
N THR A 36 122.57 -40.88 17.83
CA THR A 36 122.00 -41.05 19.18
C THR A 36 120.88 -40.06 19.48
N LYS A 37 120.97 -38.81 18.97
CA LYS A 37 119.88 -37.83 19.10
C LYS A 37 118.63 -38.25 18.30
N LEU A 38 118.80 -38.76 17.08
CA LEU A 38 117.66 -39.21 16.27
C LEU A 38 116.97 -40.43 16.90
N ALA A 39 117.74 -41.41 17.37
CA ALA A 39 117.20 -42.59 18.05
C ALA A 39 116.42 -42.20 19.32
N HIS A 40 116.91 -41.23 20.09
CA HIS A 40 116.19 -40.71 21.25
C HIS A 40 114.88 -40.01 20.86
N ILE A 41 114.86 -39.24 19.78
CA ILE A 41 113.65 -38.58 19.28
C ILE A 41 112.60 -39.61 18.84
N ILE A 42 113.00 -40.64 18.08
CA ILE A 42 112.08 -41.70 17.64
C ILE A 42 111.52 -42.47 18.83
N ASN A 43 112.36 -42.82 19.80
CA ASN A 43 111.90 -43.57 20.97
C ASN A 43 110.95 -42.73 21.84
N LYS A 44 111.21 -41.42 21.93
CA LYS A 44 110.31 -40.48 22.61
C LYS A 44 108.96 -40.36 21.88
N GLU A 45 108.96 -40.19 20.55
CA GLU A 45 107.71 -40.17 19.78
C GLU A 45 106.95 -41.50 19.87
N HIS A 46 107.63 -42.65 19.86
CA HIS A 46 106.99 -43.95 20.03
C HIS A 46 106.31 -44.07 21.40
N GLN A 47 106.99 -43.65 22.48
CA GLN A 47 106.40 -43.63 23.81
C GLN A 47 105.18 -42.69 23.89
N ASP A 48 105.26 -41.51 23.28
CA ASP A 48 104.16 -40.55 23.26
C ASP A 48 102.94 -41.11 22.50
N GLN A 49 103.15 -41.79 21.35
CA GLN A 49 102.06 -42.43 20.59
C GLN A 49 101.45 -43.61 21.36
N GLN A 50 102.26 -44.44 22.00
CA GLN A 50 101.78 -45.56 22.80
C GLN A 50 100.94 -45.07 23.99
N HIS A 51 101.36 -44.00 24.66
CA HIS A 51 100.59 -43.41 25.76
C HIS A 51 99.26 -42.82 25.26
N ASN A 52 99.23 -42.22 24.07
CA ASN A 52 97.99 -41.70 23.48
C ASN A 52 97.02 -42.84 23.11
N LEU A 53 97.53 -43.95 22.58
CA LEU A 53 96.71 -45.13 22.27
C LEU A 53 96.11 -45.74 23.55
N ASP A 54 96.92 -45.92 24.60
CA ASP A 54 96.45 -46.46 25.88
C ASP A 54 95.38 -45.57 26.51
N ARG A 55 95.54 -44.23 26.43
CA ARG A 55 94.52 -43.28 26.90
C ARG A 55 93.21 -43.44 26.11
N PHE A 56 93.29 -43.52 24.79
CA PHE A 56 92.11 -43.68 23.94
C PHE A 56 91.39 -45.02 24.19
N ILE A 57 92.14 -46.12 24.37
CA ILE A 57 91.56 -47.43 24.70
C ILE A 57 90.86 -47.38 26.07
N GLN A 58 91.48 -46.80 27.09
CA GLN A 58 90.85 -46.69 28.41
C GLN A 58 89.60 -45.81 28.39
N GLU A 59 89.65 -44.66 27.70
CA GLU A 59 88.49 -43.78 27.56
C GLU A 59 87.35 -44.48 26.81
N SER A 60 87.65 -45.12 25.68
CA SER A 60 86.63 -45.83 24.89
C SER A 60 86.04 -47.03 25.61
N GLN A 61 86.82 -47.84 26.34
CA GLN A 61 86.32 -48.94 27.16
C GLN A 61 85.44 -48.45 28.30
N SER A 62 85.84 -47.38 29.00
CA SER A 62 85.04 -46.81 30.08
C SER A 62 83.70 -46.28 29.57
N LYS A 63 83.69 -45.64 28.40
CA LYS A 63 82.48 -45.12 27.76
C LYS A 63 81.55 -46.24 27.30
N HIS A 64 82.07 -47.29 26.66
CA HIS A 64 81.26 -48.45 26.25
C HIS A 64 80.72 -49.21 27.45
N ASN A 65 81.51 -49.43 28.51
CA ASN A 65 81.02 -50.10 29.72
C ASN A 65 79.94 -49.31 30.45
N ARG A 66 80.04 -47.97 30.48
CA ARG A 66 78.95 -47.12 31.00
C ARG A 66 77.69 -47.25 30.15
N ALA A 67 77.82 -47.24 28.83
CA ALA A 67 76.68 -47.41 27.93
C ALA A 67 76.01 -48.79 28.07
N ILE A 68 76.79 -49.87 28.16
CA ILE A 68 76.28 -51.23 28.37
C ILE A 68 75.56 -51.35 29.71
N ARG A 69 76.15 -50.82 30.80
CA ARG A 69 75.47 -50.83 32.12
C ARG A 69 74.17 -50.04 32.11
N SER A 70 74.15 -48.90 31.42
CA SER A 70 72.92 -48.11 31.26
C SER A 70 71.84 -48.90 30.50
N LEU A 71 72.21 -49.61 29.43
CA LEU A 71 71.28 -50.41 28.65
C LEU A 71 70.76 -51.63 29.43
N GLU A 72 71.63 -52.30 30.21
CA GLU A 72 71.20 -53.41 31.07
C GLU A 72 70.26 -52.95 32.18
N LEU A 73 70.53 -51.79 32.81
CA LEU A 73 69.61 -51.18 33.78
C LEU A 73 68.25 -50.84 33.13
N GLN A 74 68.27 -50.25 31.94
CA GLN A 74 67.04 -49.99 31.20
C GLN A 74 66.30 -51.29 30.87
N ARG A 75 67.01 -52.37 30.50
CA ARG A 75 66.39 -53.68 30.22
C ARG A 75 65.73 -54.25 31.48
N THR A 76 66.39 -54.19 32.63
CA THR A 76 65.82 -54.68 33.89
C THR A 76 64.61 -53.86 34.32
N ASP A 77 64.66 -52.53 34.18
CA ASP A 77 63.54 -51.66 34.49
C ASP A 77 62.36 -51.93 33.56
N LEU A 78 62.62 -52.16 32.26
CA LEU A 78 61.59 -52.50 31.29
C LEU A 78 60.97 -53.87 31.58
N THR A 79 61.78 -54.84 32.02
CA THR A 79 61.28 -56.17 32.40
C THR A 79 60.42 -56.11 33.65
N SER A 80 60.83 -55.31 34.64
CA SER A 80 60.07 -55.08 35.87
C SER A 80 58.73 -54.38 35.57
N THR A 81 58.76 -53.31 34.79
CA THR A 81 57.54 -52.58 34.40
C THR A 81 56.61 -53.46 33.56
N LEU A 82 57.14 -54.30 32.67
CA LEU A 82 56.34 -55.25 31.89
C LEU A 82 55.69 -56.33 32.78
N SER A 83 56.41 -56.83 33.79
CA SER A 83 55.85 -57.75 34.78
C SER A 83 54.75 -57.09 35.63
N GLN A 84 54.98 -55.87 36.10
CA GLN A 84 53.98 -55.09 36.83
C GLN A 84 52.75 -54.81 35.95
N TYR A 85 52.95 -54.47 34.69
CA TYR A 85 51.87 -54.26 33.73
C TYR A 85 51.03 -55.53 33.55
N HIS A 86 51.65 -56.69 33.34
CA HIS A 86 50.92 -57.95 33.26
C HIS A 86 50.16 -58.27 34.56
N SER A 87 50.78 -58.05 35.72
CA SER A 87 50.11 -58.25 37.02
C SER A 87 48.90 -57.31 37.18
N CYS A 88 49.03 -56.04 36.79
CA CYS A 88 47.92 -55.10 36.75
C CYS A 88 46.84 -55.55 35.76
N LEU A 89 47.22 -56.04 34.58
CA LEU A 89 46.27 -56.50 33.56
C LEU A 89 45.47 -57.72 34.05
N THR A 90 46.12 -58.67 34.71
CA THR A 90 45.43 -59.79 35.36
C THR A 90 44.52 -59.32 36.49
N THR A 91 44.97 -58.37 37.31
CA THR A 91 44.14 -57.80 38.38
C THR A 91 42.91 -57.09 37.82
N VAL A 92 43.08 -56.28 36.78
CA VAL A 92 41.99 -55.60 36.07
C VAL A 92 41.04 -56.60 35.42
N ALA A 93 41.56 -57.67 34.80
CA ALA A 93 40.72 -58.73 34.24
C ALA A 93 39.87 -59.41 35.32
N ASN A 94 40.48 -59.75 36.46
CA ASN A 94 39.77 -60.35 37.59
C ASN A 94 38.74 -59.38 38.20
N SER A 95 39.10 -58.10 38.35
CA SER A 95 38.17 -57.06 38.80
C SER A 95 37.02 -56.86 37.81
N ASN A 96 37.25 -56.99 36.50
CA ASN A 96 36.20 -56.89 35.50
C ASN A 96 35.24 -58.08 35.56
N VAL A 97 35.75 -59.30 35.79
CA VAL A 97 34.89 -60.48 36.00
C VAL A 97 34.05 -60.32 37.28
N ALA A 98 34.66 -59.87 38.39
CA ALA A 98 33.93 -59.63 39.63
C ALA A 98 32.91 -58.49 39.48
N ALA A 99 33.27 -57.40 38.81
CA ALA A 99 32.36 -56.29 38.54
C ALA A 99 31.20 -56.72 37.65
N LYS A 100 31.43 -57.62 36.68
CA LYS A 100 30.38 -58.17 35.83
C LYS A 100 29.42 -59.05 36.63
N ALA A 101 29.92 -59.92 37.50
CA ALA A 101 29.08 -60.72 38.40
C ALA A 101 28.24 -59.83 39.34
N ILE A 102 28.86 -58.82 39.96
CA ILE A 102 28.15 -57.84 40.79
C ILE A 102 27.10 -57.07 39.98
N ASN A 103 27.42 -56.67 38.74
CA ASN A 103 26.46 -56.01 37.87
C ASN A 103 25.28 -56.93 37.52
N ASP A 104 25.53 -58.21 37.23
CA ASP A 104 24.47 -59.18 36.95
C ASP A 104 23.58 -59.40 38.18
N ASP A 105 24.17 -59.47 39.39
CA ASP A 105 23.42 -59.53 40.66
C ASP A 105 22.61 -58.25 40.93
N ILE A 106 23.19 -57.07 40.69
CA ILE A 106 22.47 -55.78 40.80
C ILE A 106 21.32 -55.72 39.80
N VAL A 107 21.52 -56.19 38.56
CA VAL A 107 20.46 -56.25 37.55
C VAL A 107 19.36 -57.23 37.97
N ALA A 108 19.70 -58.36 38.59
CA ALA A 108 18.73 -59.29 39.16
C ALA A 108 17.92 -58.64 40.29
N ILE A 109 18.58 -57.97 41.23
CA ILE A 109 17.94 -57.23 42.33
C ILE A 109 17.07 -56.09 41.81
N ASP A 110 17.54 -55.33 40.81
CA ASP A 110 16.75 -54.26 40.18
C ASP A 110 15.51 -54.82 39.48
N ASN A 111 15.60 -56.01 38.89
CA ASN A 111 14.45 -56.68 38.30
C ASN A 111 13.46 -57.16 39.37
N GLU A 112 13.94 -57.70 40.48
CA GLU A 112 13.10 -58.05 41.63
C GLU A 112 12.44 -56.82 42.25
N ASP A 113 13.17 -55.72 42.45
CA ASP A 113 12.63 -54.46 42.95
C ASP A 113 11.60 -53.85 41.98
N LYS A 114 11.84 -53.93 40.66
CA LYS A 114 10.83 -53.55 39.66
C LYS A 114 9.58 -54.42 39.74
N LEU A 115 9.72 -55.73 39.95
CA LEU A 115 8.59 -56.64 40.11
C LEU A 115 7.83 -56.34 41.41
N ILE A 116 8.52 -56.11 42.53
CA ILE A 116 7.92 -55.75 43.81
C ILE A 116 7.21 -54.40 43.72
N LYS A 117 7.81 -53.40 43.09
CA LYS A 117 7.17 -52.11 42.86
C LYS A 117 5.92 -52.24 42.00
N ARG A 118 5.95 -53.10 40.96
CA ARG A 118 4.76 -53.39 40.14
C ARG A 118 3.66 -54.10 40.94
N THR A 119 3.99 -55.11 41.75
CA THR A 119 2.99 -55.82 42.56
C THR A 119 2.43 -54.93 43.66
N LEU A 120 3.25 -54.07 44.28
CA LEU A 120 2.79 -53.08 45.25
C LEU A 120 1.87 -52.03 44.61
N GLN A 121 2.21 -51.53 43.43
CA GLN A 121 1.33 -50.64 42.65
C GLN A 121 0.01 -51.35 42.28
N PHE A 122 0.05 -52.64 41.93
CA PHE A 122 -1.14 -53.43 41.65
C PHE A 122 -2.04 -53.56 42.89
N VAL A 123 -1.49 -53.95 44.04
CA VAL A 123 -2.24 -54.09 45.29
C VAL A 123 -2.83 -52.76 45.75
N GLN A 124 -2.05 -51.67 45.66
CA GLN A 124 -2.55 -50.32 45.95
C GLN A 124 -3.67 -49.92 44.97
N GLY A 125 -3.52 -50.22 43.68
CA GLY A 125 -4.53 -49.99 42.65
C GLY A 125 -5.85 -50.73 42.95
N VAL A 126 -5.78 -52.02 43.32
CA VAL A 126 -6.96 -52.83 43.68
C VAL A 126 -7.62 -52.32 44.97
N SER A 127 -6.84 -51.91 45.97
CA SER A 127 -7.38 -51.34 47.22
C SER A 127 -8.12 -50.02 46.97
N VAL A 128 -7.52 -49.12 46.16
CA VAL A 128 -8.14 -47.85 45.77
C VAL A 128 -9.38 -48.10 44.93
N LEU A 129 -9.37 -49.07 44.03
CA LEU A 129 -10.52 -49.49 43.22
C LEU A 129 -11.68 -49.96 44.11
N LYS A 130 -11.42 -50.88 45.04
CA LYS A 130 -12.43 -51.43 45.96
C LYS A 130 -13.03 -50.34 46.85
N ASN A 131 -12.20 -49.44 47.37
CA ASN A 131 -12.67 -48.31 48.17
C ASN A 131 -13.54 -47.36 47.32
N ASN A 132 -13.11 -47.00 46.11
CA ASN A 132 -13.88 -46.13 45.23
C ASN A 132 -15.22 -46.76 44.82
N ILE A 133 -15.28 -48.07 44.50
CA ILE A 133 -16.54 -48.74 44.14
C ILE A 133 -17.51 -48.78 45.33
N SER A 134 -17.01 -49.11 46.53
CA SER A 134 -17.85 -49.12 47.74
C SER A 134 -18.38 -47.72 48.07
N VAL A 135 -17.55 -46.69 47.93
CA VAL A 135 -17.95 -45.29 48.17
C VAL A 135 -18.92 -44.79 47.10
N ILE A 136 -18.76 -45.17 45.83
CA ILE A 136 -19.70 -44.82 44.76
C ILE A 136 -21.08 -45.42 45.04
N HIS A 137 -21.14 -46.69 45.43
CA HIS A 137 -22.41 -47.36 45.73
C HIS A 137 -23.13 -46.67 46.91
N ALA A 138 -22.42 -46.37 47.99
CA ALA A 138 -22.97 -45.64 49.14
C ALA A 138 -23.36 -44.18 48.82
N ALA A 139 -22.62 -43.50 47.94
CA ALA A 139 -22.90 -42.12 47.53
C ALA A 139 -24.14 -42.01 46.64
N ILE A 140 -24.39 -43.01 45.78
CA ILE A 140 -25.59 -43.07 44.94
C ILE A 140 -26.84 -43.36 45.80
N GLU A 141 -26.75 -44.28 46.77
CA GLU A 141 -27.85 -44.55 47.71
C GLU A 141 -28.20 -43.34 48.58
N SER A 142 -27.19 -42.56 48.98
CA SER A 142 -27.37 -41.33 49.78
C SER A 142 -27.73 -40.09 48.96
N ARG A 143 -27.84 -40.20 47.62
CA ARG A 143 -28.06 -39.09 46.68
C ARG A 143 -27.00 -37.98 46.71
N ASP A 144 -25.79 -38.26 47.20
CA ASP A 144 -24.67 -37.32 47.14
C ASP A 144 -23.90 -37.47 45.83
N TYR A 145 -24.46 -36.87 44.78
CA TYR A 145 -23.96 -37.00 43.42
C TYR A 145 -22.56 -36.40 43.21
N GLN A 146 -22.16 -35.41 44.02
CA GLN A 146 -20.83 -34.77 43.93
C GLN A 146 -19.71 -35.68 44.42
N LEU A 147 -19.96 -36.39 45.52
CA LEU A 147 -19.01 -37.34 46.07
C LEU A 147 -18.87 -38.55 45.13
N ALA A 148 -19.98 -39.02 44.55
CA ALA A 148 -19.99 -40.03 43.50
C ALA A 148 -19.15 -39.61 42.28
N ALA A 149 -19.34 -38.38 41.77
CA ALA A 149 -18.61 -37.87 40.61
C ALA A 149 -17.08 -37.79 40.85
N ARG A 150 -16.64 -37.33 42.02
CA ARG A 150 -15.21 -37.30 42.37
C ARG A 150 -14.58 -38.68 42.43
N CYS A 151 -15.32 -39.67 42.94
CA CYS A 151 -14.85 -41.05 43.02
C CYS A 151 -14.78 -41.70 41.63
N ILE A 152 -15.71 -41.36 40.74
CA ILE A 152 -15.69 -41.78 39.32
C ILE A 152 -14.50 -41.16 38.57
N THR A 153 -14.14 -39.90 38.84
CA THR A 153 -12.93 -39.30 38.24
C THR A 153 -11.67 -40.00 38.72
N ARG A 154 -11.56 -40.31 40.01
CA ARG A 154 -10.44 -41.10 40.55
C ARG A 154 -10.38 -42.49 39.95
N PHE A 155 -11.53 -43.10 39.68
CA PHE A 155 -11.63 -44.37 38.97
C PHE A 155 -11.09 -44.26 37.53
N ARG A 156 -11.46 -43.23 36.77
CA ARG A 156 -10.99 -43.02 35.37
C ARG A 156 -9.52 -42.61 35.27
N GLN A 157 -8.95 -41.98 36.29
CA GLN A 157 -7.54 -41.58 36.33
C GLN A 157 -6.59 -42.76 36.63
N LEU A 158 -7.10 -43.91 37.05
CA LEU A 158 -6.29 -45.12 37.20
C LEU A 158 -5.84 -45.59 35.80
N PRO A 159 -4.56 -45.95 35.60
CA PRO A 159 -4.09 -46.42 34.31
C PRO A 159 -4.85 -47.67 33.87
N THR A 160 -5.77 -47.52 32.91
CA THR A 160 -6.40 -48.63 32.20
C THR A 160 -5.51 -49.04 31.03
N GLY A 161 -4.29 -49.47 31.33
CA GLY A 161 -3.50 -50.22 30.36
C GLY A 161 -3.64 -51.68 30.73
N ASP A 162 -4.22 -52.51 29.85
CA ASP A 162 -4.00 -53.97 29.62
C ASP A 162 -3.80 -54.96 30.81
N TYR A 163 -3.89 -54.50 32.06
CA TYR A 163 -3.60 -55.24 33.29
C TYR A 163 -4.87 -55.77 33.95
N TRP A 164 -6.02 -55.16 33.66
CA TRP A 164 -7.31 -55.50 34.29
C TRP A 164 -8.09 -56.57 33.51
N SER A 165 -7.83 -56.74 32.21
CA SER A 165 -8.57 -57.65 31.32
C SER A 165 -7.98 -59.07 31.25
N ARG A 166 -6.75 -59.28 31.75
CA ARG A 166 -6.00 -60.52 31.49
C ARG A 166 -6.19 -61.62 32.54
N ASN A 167 -6.85 -61.35 33.67
CA ASN A 167 -7.20 -62.39 34.64
C ASN A 167 -8.67 -62.78 34.48
N SER A 168 -8.87 -64.02 34.05
CA SER A 168 -10.12 -64.70 33.72
C SER A 168 -11.30 -64.40 34.66
N PRO A 169 -12.55 -64.43 34.15
CA PRO A 169 -13.78 -63.99 34.82
C PRO A 169 -14.23 -64.84 36.03
N GLY A 170 -13.36 -65.68 36.61
CA GLY A 170 -13.68 -66.62 37.69
C GLY A 170 -13.21 -66.24 39.09
N GLU A 171 -12.15 -65.41 39.24
CA GLU A 171 -11.56 -65.12 40.56
C GLU A 171 -12.04 -63.83 41.21
N TRP A 172 -12.64 -62.91 40.44
CA TRP A 172 -13.23 -61.68 40.98
C TRP A 172 -14.44 -61.94 41.89
N SER A 173 -15.11 -63.08 41.70
CA SER A 173 -16.32 -63.49 42.44
C SER A 173 -16.08 -63.80 43.93
N GLN A 174 -14.83 -63.91 44.39
CA GLN A 174 -14.52 -64.19 45.80
C GLN A 174 -14.20 -62.95 46.64
N LEU A 175 -14.13 -61.74 46.05
CA LEU A 175 -13.58 -60.56 46.72
C LEU A 175 -14.58 -59.42 47.03
N SER A 176 -15.85 -59.50 46.56
CA SER A 176 -16.91 -58.53 46.87
C SER A 176 -18.33 -59.07 46.57
N ASP A 177 -19.34 -58.64 47.34
CA ASP A 177 -20.79 -58.93 47.20
C ASP A 177 -21.46 -58.34 45.92
N ILE A 178 -20.69 -57.98 44.90
CA ILE A 178 -21.21 -57.35 43.67
C ILE A 178 -21.09 -58.35 42.51
N PRO A 179 -22.20 -58.81 41.89
CA PRO A 179 -22.18 -59.92 40.92
C PRO A 179 -21.70 -59.59 39.49
N GLU A 180 -21.51 -58.31 39.14
CA GLU A 180 -21.21 -57.89 37.76
C GLU A 180 -19.85 -57.21 37.60
N GLU A 181 -19.30 -57.30 36.38
CA GLU A 181 -18.01 -56.75 35.98
C GLU A 181 -17.88 -55.26 36.36
N PRO A 182 -16.84 -54.84 37.11
CA PRO A 182 -16.71 -53.48 37.63
C PRO A 182 -16.78 -52.37 36.58
N ALA A 183 -16.36 -52.67 35.34
CA ALA A 183 -16.45 -51.72 34.22
C ALA A 183 -17.90 -51.46 33.79
N ALA A 184 -18.73 -52.52 33.71
CA ALA A 184 -20.14 -52.42 33.31
C ALA A 184 -21.00 -51.73 34.38
N VAL A 185 -20.70 -51.95 35.66
CA VAL A 185 -21.40 -51.30 36.78
C VAL A 185 -21.09 -49.80 36.84
N VAL A 186 -19.84 -49.41 36.61
CA VAL A 186 -19.44 -48.00 36.54
C VAL A 186 -20.05 -47.30 35.33
N GLU A 187 -20.17 -47.98 34.19
CA GLU A 187 -20.84 -47.44 33.00
C GLU A 187 -22.35 -47.22 33.23
N LYS A 188 -23.04 -48.17 33.86
CA LYS A 188 -24.45 -48.00 34.29
C LYS A 188 -24.61 -46.80 35.22
N TRP A 189 -23.76 -46.65 36.24
CA TRP A 189 -23.81 -45.51 37.17
C TRP A 189 -23.46 -44.18 36.50
N CYS A 190 -22.52 -44.18 35.54
CA CYS A 190 -22.22 -42.97 34.76
C CYS A 190 -23.45 -42.54 33.95
N ASN A 191 -24.19 -43.47 33.34
CA ASN A 191 -25.39 -43.17 32.58
C ASN A 191 -26.53 -42.64 33.48
N GLU A 192 -26.75 -43.26 34.63
CA GLU A 192 -27.76 -42.82 35.61
C GLU A 192 -27.45 -41.41 36.16
N LEU A 193 -26.20 -41.16 36.54
CA LEU A 193 -25.75 -39.82 36.96
C LEU A 193 -25.88 -38.79 35.83
N THR A 194 -25.60 -39.18 34.59
CA THR A 194 -25.73 -38.29 33.43
C THR A 194 -27.18 -37.88 33.21
N GLU A 195 -28.14 -38.78 33.32
CA GLU A 195 -29.57 -38.44 33.18
C GLU A 195 -30.06 -37.52 34.31
N VAL A 196 -29.62 -37.77 35.55
CA VAL A 196 -29.95 -36.91 36.70
C VAL A 196 -29.34 -35.52 36.53
N TYR A 197 -28.07 -35.42 36.11
CA TYR A 197 -27.44 -34.12 35.84
C TYR A 197 -28.08 -33.39 34.67
N LYS A 198 -28.49 -34.10 33.61
CA LYS A 198 -29.18 -33.50 32.46
C LYS A 198 -30.55 -32.93 32.84
N SER A 199 -31.35 -33.67 33.61
CA SER A 199 -32.67 -33.20 34.06
C SER A 199 -32.54 -32.01 35.02
N SER A 200 -31.63 -32.10 36.00
CA SER A 200 -31.34 -31.01 36.94
C SER A 200 -30.78 -29.76 36.24
N PHE A 201 -29.93 -29.92 35.22
CA PHE A 201 -29.41 -28.80 34.42
C PHE A 201 -30.52 -28.08 33.65
N LEU A 202 -31.46 -28.82 33.04
CA LEU A 202 -32.58 -28.22 32.31
C LEU A 202 -33.56 -27.50 33.24
N GLU A 203 -33.74 -28.00 34.46
CA GLU A 203 -34.56 -27.34 35.48
C GLU A 203 -33.89 -26.06 35.99
N ALA A 204 -32.59 -26.10 36.28
CA ALA A 204 -31.78 -24.93 36.66
C ALA A 204 -31.69 -23.88 35.53
N ALA A 205 -31.64 -24.31 34.27
CA ALA A 205 -31.67 -23.44 33.10
C ALA A 205 -33.01 -22.69 32.98
N LYS A 206 -34.14 -23.36 33.26
CA LYS A 206 -35.48 -22.75 33.27
C LYS A 206 -35.66 -21.76 34.43
N SER A 207 -35.10 -22.04 35.60
CA SER A 207 -35.16 -21.16 36.77
C SER A 207 -34.13 -20.02 36.75
N GLN A 208 -33.22 -19.99 35.77
CA GLN A 208 -32.12 -19.03 35.63
C GLN A 208 -31.19 -18.96 36.86
N ASP A 209 -31.02 -20.06 37.60
CA ASP A 209 -30.11 -20.12 38.75
C ASP A 209 -28.65 -20.33 38.30
N ILE A 210 -27.90 -19.23 38.24
CA ILE A 210 -26.50 -19.20 37.81
C ILE A 210 -25.59 -20.04 38.73
N GLN A 211 -25.89 -20.13 40.02
CA GLN A 211 -25.03 -20.83 40.99
C GLN A 211 -25.14 -22.35 40.84
N GLN A 212 -26.37 -22.86 40.77
CA GLN A 212 -26.62 -24.28 40.54
C GLN A 212 -26.16 -24.71 39.15
N LEU A 213 -26.38 -23.87 38.14
CA LEU A 213 -25.95 -24.16 36.77
C LEU A 213 -24.43 -24.25 36.65
N THR A 214 -23.68 -23.35 37.30
CA THR A 214 -22.20 -23.41 37.35
C THR A 214 -21.71 -24.64 38.12
N LEU A 215 -22.41 -25.03 39.19
CA LEU A 215 -22.07 -26.20 40.00
C LEU A 215 -22.25 -27.50 39.21
N ILE A 216 -23.39 -27.66 38.53
CA ILE A 216 -23.68 -28.82 37.68
C ILE A 216 -22.74 -28.82 36.45
N PHE A 217 -22.42 -27.65 35.90
CA PHE A 217 -21.46 -27.54 34.80
C PHE A 217 -20.03 -27.98 35.20
N LYS A 218 -19.66 -27.83 36.48
CA LYS A 218 -18.41 -28.35 37.05
C LYS A 218 -18.42 -29.86 37.32
N THR A 219 -19.59 -30.50 37.43
CA THR A 219 -19.69 -31.95 37.70
C THR A 219 -19.68 -32.80 36.43
N PHE A 220 -20.14 -32.29 35.29
CA PHE A 220 -20.07 -32.99 34.00
C PHE A 220 -18.66 -33.47 33.57
N PRO A 221 -17.57 -32.69 33.76
CA PRO A 221 -16.22 -33.17 33.47
C PRO A 221 -15.79 -34.31 34.39
N LEU A 222 -16.29 -34.32 35.63
CA LEU A 222 -15.97 -35.35 36.62
C LEU A 222 -16.56 -36.72 36.25
N VAL A 223 -17.71 -36.72 35.54
CA VAL A 223 -18.36 -37.92 34.97
C VAL A 223 -17.73 -38.32 33.62
N GLY A 224 -16.91 -37.44 33.03
CA GLY A 224 -16.21 -37.66 31.77
C GLY A 224 -17.13 -37.64 30.55
N GLN A 225 -18.25 -36.91 30.65
CA GLN A 225 -19.13 -36.57 29.53
C GLN A 225 -18.98 -35.08 29.16
N ASN A 226 -17.78 -34.68 28.74
CA ASN A 226 -17.46 -33.28 28.50
C ASN A 226 -18.29 -32.69 27.35
N THR A 227 -18.52 -33.47 26.29
CA THR A 227 -19.25 -33.06 25.09
C THR A 227 -20.72 -32.79 25.38
N LEU A 228 -21.38 -33.65 26.17
CA LEU A 228 -22.79 -33.49 26.51
C LEU A 228 -23.02 -32.26 27.41
N GLY A 229 -22.15 -32.03 28.39
CA GLY A 229 -22.21 -30.84 29.25
C GLY A 229 -22.02 -29.55 28.46
N LEU A 230 -21.03 -29.52 27.55
CA LEU A 230 -20.80 -28.39 26.64
C LEU A 230 -21.99 -28.15 25.70
N ASP A 231 -22.64 -29.21 25.22
CA ASP A 231 -23.79 -29.11 24.32
C ASP A 231 -25.03 -28.52 24.99
N LEU A 232 -25.35 -28.99 26.20
CA LEU A 232 -26.46 -28.44 27.00
C LEU A 232 -26.20 -26.99 27.40
N TYR A 233 -24.95 -26.68 27.74
CA TYR A 233 -24.54 -25.32 28.06
C TYR A 233 -24.60 -24.40 26.85
N SER A 234 -24.10 -24.84 25.70
CA SER A 234 -24.19 -24.09 24.44
C SER A 234 -25.65 -23.80 24.10
N LYS A 235 -26.55 -24.78 24.26
CA LYS A 235 -27.98 -24.58 24.04
C LYS A 235 -28.58 -23.53 24.96
N TYR A 236 -28.25 -23.56 26.26
CA TYR A 236 -28.70 -22.53 27.22
C TYR A 236 -28.24 -21.12 26.81
N VAL A 237 -26.98 -20.99 26.37
CA VAL A 237 -26.44 -19.72 25.88
C VAL A 237 -27.15 -19.26 24.60
N CYS A 238 -27.40 -20.16 23.65
CA CYS A 238 -28.15 -19.87 22.43
C CYS A 238 -29.59 -19.42 22.75
N ASP A 239 -30.29 -20.11 23.66
CA ASP A 239 -31.65 -19.75 24.07
C ASP A 239 -31.69 -18.34 24.71
N MET A 240 -30.68 -18.00 25.51
CA MET A 240 -30.52 -16.66 26.09
C MET A 240 -30.31 -15.60 25.00
N ILE A 241 -29.43 -15.83 24.04
CA ILE A 241 -29.17 -14.91 22.91
C ILE A 241 -30.46 -14.70 22.11
N ALA A 242 -31.19 -15.77 21.80
CA ALA A 242 -32.44 -15.73 21.07
C ALA A 242 -33.53 -14.93 21.83
N GLU A 243 -33.61 -15.08 23.15
CA GLU A 243 -34.55 -14.31 23.98
C GLU A 243 -34.20 -12.81 24.01
N GLN A 244 -32.92 -12.47 24.18
CA GLN A 244 -32.48 -11.07 24.16
C GLN A 244 -32.67 -10.43 22.78
N SER A 245 -32.37 -11.15 21.70
CA SER A 245 -32.64 -10.71 20.32
C SER A 245 -34.13 -10.37 20.12
N ARG A 246 -35.04 -11.28 20.51
CA ARG A 246 -36.49 -11.04 20.42
C ARG A 246 -36.94 -9.80 21.19
N ARG A 247 -36.39 -9.55 22.38
CA ARG A 247 -36.69 -8.34 23.16
C ARG A 247 -36.25 -7.07 22.43
N LEU A 248 -35.09 -7.07 21.79
CA LEU A 248 -34.60 -5.93 21.00
C LEU A 248 -35.50 -5.65 19.78
N MET A 249 -36.04 -6.70 19.15
CA MET A 249 -36.94 -6.56 18.00
C MET A 249 -38.35 -6.04 18.35
N THR A 250 -38.71 -6.00 19.64
CA THR A 250 -39.97 -5.36 20.09
C THR A 250 -39.88 -3.83 20.23
N MET A 251 -38.69 -3.24 19.99
CA MET A 251 -38.51 -1.79 20.00
C MET A 251 -39.13 -1.13 18.77
N GLU A 252 -39.46 0.17 18.84
CA GLU A 252 -40.14 0.91 17.76
C GLU A 252 -39.36 0.90 16.43
N THR A 253 -39.78 0.07 15.47
CA THR A 253 -39.15 -0.13 14.15
C THR A 253 -39.24 1.08 13.19
N LYS A 254 -39.97 2.12 13.60
CA LYS A 254 -40.15 3.37 12.83
C LYS A 254 -39.02 4.38 13.03
N LYS A 255 -38.26 4.29 14.14
CA LYS A 255 -37.13 5.20 14.36
C LYS A 255 -35.97 4.85 13.41
N ARG A 256 -35.24 5.88 12.99
CA ARG A 256 -34.10 5.77 12.05
C ARG A 256 -32.91 5.10 12.76
N GLY A 257 -32.22 4.18 12.08
CA GLY A 257 -31.01 3.52 12.60
C GLY A 257 -31.26 2.41 13.65
N VAL A 258 -32.51 2.03 13.89
CA VAL A 258 -32.88 1.04 14.92
C VAL A 258 -32.33 -0.34 14.58
N PHE A 259 -32.31 -0.73 13.30
CA PHE A 259 -31.82 -2.05 12.90
C PHE A 259 -30.30 -2.16 13.05
N ALA A 260 -29.57 -1.11 12.68
CA ALA A 260 -28.13 -1.02 12.93
C ALA A 260 -27.82 -1.10 14.44
N GLN A 261 -28.58 -0.38 15.27
CA GLN A 261 -28.38 -0.39 16.72
C GLN A 261 -28.77 -1.73 17.37
N ALA A 262 -29.84 -2.38 16.89
CA ALA A 262 -30.25 -3.71 17.34
C ALA A 262 -29.17 -4.75 17.04
N LEU A 263 -28.60 -4.71 15.84
CA LEU A 263 -27.52 -5.60 15.42
C LEU A 263 -26.24 -5.36 16.24
N LEU A 264 -25.88 -4.09 16.48
CA LEU A 264 -24.75 -3.75 17.35
C LEU A 264 -24.96 -4.29 18.78
N HIS A 265 -26.17 -4.14 19.32
CA HIS A 265 -26.48 -4.62 20.66
C HIS A 265 -26.47 -6.15 20.73
N LEU A 266 -26.97 -6.84 19.70
CA LEU A 266 -26.87 -8.31 19.58
C LEU A 266 -25.41 -8.76 19.62
N PHE A 267 -24.54 -8.21 18.76
CA PHE A 267 -23.12 -8.57 18.75
C PHE A 267 -22.39 -8.20 20.03
N LYS A 268 -22.78 -7.09 20.68
CA LYS A 268 -22.27 -6.74 22.01
C LYS A 268 -22.63 -7.79 23.05
N ILE A 269 -23.89 -8.25 23.08
CA ILE A 269 -24.32 -9.33 23.98
C ILE A 269 -23.50 -10.59 23.72
N VAL A 270 -23.40 -11.02 22.45
CA VAL A 270 -22.63 -12.21 22.07
C VAL A 270 -21.16 -12.06 22.51
N SER A 271 -20.56 -10.89 22.31
CA SER A 271 -19.18 -10.60 22.75
C SER A 271 -19.02 -10.68 24.26
N THR A 272 -19.97 -10.13 25.04
CA THR A 272 -19.95 -10.22 26.51
C THR A 272 -20.11 -11.65 26.99
N ILE A 273 -21.01 -12.42 26.39
CA ILE A 273 -21.24 -13.84 26.68
C ILE A 273 -19.95 -14.64 26.41
N ILE A 274 -19.31 -14.46 25.26
CA ILE A 274 -18.05 -15.14 24.94
C ILE A 274 -16.99 -14.80 26.00
N ASN A 275 -16.85 -13.54 26.40
CA ASN A 275 -15.83 -13.12 27.36
C ASN A 275 -16.11 -13.61 28.79
N ASP A 276 -17.34 -13.51 29.28
CA ASP A 276 -17.70 -13.89 30.65
C ASP A 276 -17.69 -15.41 30.83
N HIS A 277 -18.28 -16.13 29.87
CA HIS A 277 -18.33 -17.59 29.91
C HIS A 277 -17.00 -18.24 29.49
N SER A 278 -16.06 -17.50 28.87
CA SER A 278 -14.68 -17.98 28.66
C SER A 278 -13.96 -18.31 29.94
N LYS A 279 -14.10 -17.47 30.97
CA LYS A 279 -13.47 -17.71 32.28
C LYS A 279 -14.02 -18.97 32.93
N VAL A 280 -15.33 -19.19 32.80
CA VAL A 280 -16.01 -20.37 33.36
C VAL A 280 -15.55 -21.64 32.64
N ILE A 281 -15.56 -21.65 31.31
CA ILE A 281 -15.17 -22.83 30.51
C ILE A 281 -13.67 -23.13 30.66
N ALA A 282 -12.81 -22.10 30.63
CA ALA A 282 -11.38 -22.27 30.85
C ALA A 282 -11.05 -22.86 32.23
N SER A 283 -11.82 -22.51 33.27
CA SER A 283 -11.64 -23.05 34.63
C SER A 283 -12.08 -24.51 34.80
N CYS A 284 -13.04 -24.98 33.99
CA CYS A 284 -13.70 -26.29 34.19
C CYS A 284 -13.26 -27.35 33.17
N TYR A 285 -13.01 -26.97 31.92
CA TYR A 285 -12.74 -27.89 30.81
C TYR A 285 -11.39 -27.65 30.13
N GLY A 286 -10.84 -26.43 30.23
CA GLY A 286 -9.65 -25.99 29.52
C GLY A 286 -9.96 -25.13 28.30
N THR A 287 -8.95 -24.42 27.78
CA THR A 287 -9.10 -23.40 26.74
C THR A 287 -9.55 -23.95 25.39
N SER A 288 -9.13 -25.16 25.03
CA SER A 288 -9.43 -25.77 23.72
C SER A 288 -10.91 -26.09 23.51
N TYR A 289 -11.69 -26.30 24.58
CA TYR A 289 -13.11 -26.63 24.49
C TYR A 289 -14.02 -25.41 24.26
N MET A 290 -13.47 -24.19 24.36
CA MET A 290 -14.22 -22.97 24.04
C MET A 290 -14.60 -22.92 22.55
N ILE A 291 -13.73 -23.43 21.67
CA ILE A 291 -13.93 -23.43 20.21
C ILE A 291 -15.26 -24.10 19.84
N HIS A 292 -15.60 -25.21 20.49
CA HIS A 292 -16.86 -25.95 20.27
C HIS A 292 -18.11 -25.13 20.67
N VAL A 293 -18.02 -24.38 21.76
CA VAL A 293 -19.12 -23.50 22.22
C VAL A 293 -19.24 -22.29 21.29
N MET A 294 -18.12 -21.69 20.89
CA MET A 294 -18.09 -20.56 19.96
C MET A 294 -18.73 -20.90 18.61
N GLU A 295 -18.51 -22.10 18.07
CA GLU A 295 -19.14 -22.53 16.81
C GLU A 295 -20.68 -22.56 16.92
N LYS A 296 -21.22 -23.01 18.07
CA LYS A 296 -22.68 -23.05 18.30
C LYS A 296 -23.27 -21.67 18.57
N VAL A 297 -22.56 -20.86 19.34
CA VAL A 297 -22.95 -19.47 19.61
C VAL A 297 -22.97 -18.65 18.32
N GLU A 298 -22.00 -18.87 17.42
CA GLU A 298 -21.96 -18.21 16.11
C GLU A 298 -23.17 -18.57 15.26
N LYS A 299 -23.51 -19.86 15.14
CA LYS A 299 -24.69 -20.30 14.38
C LYS A 299 -26.00 -19.66 14.88
N GLU A 300 -26.13 -19.44 16.19
CA GLU A 300 -27.28 -18.73 16.75
C GLU A 300 -27.21 -17.22 16.48
N ALA A 301 -26.04 -16.60 16.63
CA ALA A 301 -25.83 -15.19 16.32
C ALA A 301 -26.15 -14.89 14.85
N ASP A 302 -25.73 -15.75 13.94
CA ASP A 302 -26.04 -15.70 12.50
C ASP A 302 -27.54 -15.77 12.23
N LEU A 303 -28.24 -16.72 12.87
CA LEU A 303 -29.68 -16.88 12.69
C LEU A 303 -30.43 -15.63 13.16
N GLN A 304 -30.07 -15.10 14.33
CA GLN A 304 -30.66 -13.88 14.86
C GLN A 304 -30.33 -12.65 14.00
N ALA A 305 -29.07 -12.49 13.57
CA ALA A 305 -28.67 -11.41 12.68
C ALA A 305 -29.40 -11.50 11.33
N GLY A 306 -29.54 -12.70 10.76
CA GLY A 306 -30.27 -12.94 9.53
C GLY A 306 -31.73 -12.52 9.62
N LEU A 307 -32.41 -12.84 10.73
CA LEU A 307 -33.78 -12.38 10.98
C LEU A 307 -33.88 -10.85 11.06
N VAL A 308 -32.88 -10.17 11.63
CA VAL A 308 -32.83 -8.70 11.66
C VAL A 308 -32.73 -8.12 10.25
N PHE A 309 -31.89 -8.70 9.39
CA PHE A 309 -31.77 -8.30 7.98
C PHE A 309 -33.07 -8.56 7.19
N ASP A 310 -33.72 -9.71 7.42
CA ASP A 310 -34.99 -10.06 6.77
C ASP A 310 -36.08 -9.04 7.15
N ILE A 311 -36.22 -8.72 8.44
CA ILE A 311 -37.19 -7.73 8.93
C ILE A 311 -36.86 -6.32 8.41
N PHE A 312 -35.57 -5.97 8.32
CA PHE A 312 -35.14 -4.70 7.73
C PHE A 312 -35.54 -4.60 6.25
N ASN A 313 -35.30 -5.65 5.46
CA ASN A 313 -35.66 -5.69 4.04
C ASN A 313 -37.18 -5.55 3.85
N GLU A 314 -37.97 -6.28 4.64
CA GLU A 314 -39.44 -6.20 4.58
C GLU A 314 -39.98 -4.82 5.02
N THR A 315 -39.45 -4.27 6.11
CA THR A 315 -39.91 -2.99 6.68
C THR A 315 -39.58 -1.82 5.77
N ARG A 316 -38.36 -1.79 5.20
CA ARG A 316 -37.90 -0.73 4.30
C ARG A 316 -38.22 -0.99 2.83
N LYS A 317 -38.71 -2.18 2.49
CA LYS A 317 -39.09 -2.61 1.13
C LYS A 317 -37.96 -2.41 0.11
N ILE A 318 -36.72 -2.76 0.48
CA ILE A 318 -35.52 -2.44 -0.31
C ILE A 318 -35.63 -3.05 -1.71
N ASP A 319 -36.11 -4.29 -1.83
CA ASP A 319 -36.29 -4.95 -3.12
C ASP A 319 -37.22 -4.20 -4.07
N ARG A 320 -38.23 -3.48 -3.54
CA ARG A 320 -39.12 -2.65 -4.38
C ARG A 320 -38.40 -1.40 -4.84
N VAL A 321 -37.72 -0.72 -3.91
CA VAL A 321 -36.94 0.49 -4.19
C VAL A 321 -35.86 0.21 -5.24
N VAL A 322 -35.13 -0.90 -5.11
CA VAL A 322 -34.09 -1.31 -6.07
C VAL A 322 -34.69 -1.60 -7.45
N LYS A 323 -35.82 -2.31 -7.52
CA LYS A 323 -36.53 -2.56 -8.79
C LYS A 323 -36.99 -1.27 -9.45
N ASP A 324 -37.54 -0.33 -8.68
CA ASP A 324 -37.98 0.96 -9.19
C ASP A 324 -36.81 1.77 -9.74
N ILE A 325 -35.66 1.75 -9.05
CA ILE A 325 -34.40 2.37 -9.51
C ILE A 325 -33.87 1.72 -10.79
N GLN A 326 -33.87 0.39 -10.86
CA GLN A 326 -33.40 -0.35 -12.03
C GLN A 326 -34.29 -0.05 -13.25
N ASN A 327 -35.61 -0.09 -13.08
CA ASN A 327 -36.55 0.27 -14.13
C ASN A 327 -36.29 1.70 -14.62
N TRP A 328 -36.09 2.64 -13.69
CA TRP A 328 -35.78 4.03 -14.05
C TRP A 328 -34.46 4.20 -14.80
N ASN A 329 -33.42 3.46 -14.42
CA ASN A 329 -32.16 3.46 -15.16
C ASN A 329 -32.31 2.87 -16.56
N SER A 330 -33.06 1.77 -16.72
CA SER A 330 -33.34 1.18 -18.04
C SER A 330 -34.10 2.14 -18.95
N TYR A 331 -35.17 2.79 -18.45
CA TYR A 331 -35.89 3.81 -19.21
C TYR A 331 -34.98 4.97 -19.66
N ARG A 332 -34.00 5.34 -18.82
CA ARG A 332 -33.06 6.41 -19.13
C ARG A 332 -32.07 6.01 -20.22
N ASP A 333 -31.58 4.77 -20.17
CA ASP A 333 -30.62 4.27 -21.15
C ASP A 333 -31.29 4.09 -22.53
N GLU A 334 -32.54 3.61 -22.59
CA GLU A 334 -33.35 3.52 -23.82
C GLU A 334 -33.51 4.89 -24.52
N GLN A 335 -33.76 5.97 -23.76
CA GLN A 335 -33.87 7.31 -24.35
C GLN A 335 -32.54 7.91 -24.82
N SER A 336 -31.42 7.45 -24.26
CA SER A 336 -30.09 7.90 -24.70
C SER A 336 -29.65 7.25 -26.02
N GLU A 337 -30.20 6.09 -26.37
CA GLU A 337 -29.97 5.40 -27.65
C GLU A 337 -30.89 5.92 -28.78
N GLU A 338 -32.14 6.30 -28.48
CA GLU A 338 -33.07 6.83 -29.50
C GLU A 338 -32.74 8.28 -29.95
N ASN A 339 -32.19 9.11 -29.06
CA ASN A 339 -31.87 10.53 -29.35
C ASN A 339 -30.40 10.77 -29.79
N GLY A 340 -29.76 9.77 -30.41
CA GLY A 340 -28.42 9.89 -30.99
C GLY A 340 -28.26 10.88 -32.15
N GLY A 341 -29.32 11.60 -32.54
CA GLY A 341 -29.31 12.67 -33.54
C GLY A 341 -30.06 13.91 -33.03
N GLU A 342 -29.34 15.03 -32.95
CA GLU A 342 -29.82 16.41 -32.71
C GLU A 342 -30.31 16.75 -31.28
N LEU A 343 -29.48 17.53 -30.57
CA LEU A 343 -29.87 18.24 -29.34
C LEU A 343 -30.88 19.35 -29.68
N HIS A 344 -32.16 19.13 -29.39
CA HIS A 344 -33.13 20.23 -29.26
C HIS A 344 -33.33 20.57 -27.78
N VAL A 345 -32.91 21.78 -27.41
CA VAL A 345 -33.20 22.42 -26.12
C VAL A 345 -34.64 22.91 -26.17
N ASN A 346 -35.59 22.12 -25.66
CA ASN A 346 -36.84 22.58 -25.03
C ASN A 346 -37.77 21.39 -24.73
N THR A 347 -37.73 20.86 -23.50
CA THR A 347 -38.85 20.08 -22.96
C THR A 347 -38.96 20.20 -21.45
N SER A 348 -38.84 21.40 -20.89
CA SER A 348 -38.99 21.69 -19.44
C SER A 348 -40.41 21.57 -18.88
N VAL A 349 -41.33 20.84 -19.54
CA VAL A 349 -42.76 20.79 -19.14
C VAL A 349 -43.33 19.37 -19.00
N GLU A 350 -42.61 18.30 -19.40
CA GLU A 350 -43.12 16.91 -19.28
C GLU A 350 -42.32 16.00 -18.33
N TRP A 351 -41.36 16.52 -17.57
CA TRP A 351 -40.52 15.72 -16.67
C TRP A 351 -41.12 15.42 -15.28
N ASP A 352 -42.23 16.06 -14.92
CA ASP A 352 -42.77 16.02 -13.55
C ASP A 352 -43.90 14.98 -13.35
N THR A 353 -44.44 14.40 -14.41
CA THR A 353 -45.61 13.51 -14.34
C THR A 353 -45.29 12.02 -14.28
N LYS A 354 -44.01 11.62 -14.42
CA LYS A 354 -43.56 10.21 -14.40
C LYS A 354 -42.29 9.96 -13.58
N LYS A 355 -41.98 10.79 -12.57
CA LYS A 355 -41.05 10.32 -11.54
C LYS A 355 -41.73 9.17 -10.80
N PRO A 356 -41.11 7.98 -10.65
CA PRO A 356 -41.60 7.02 -9.69
C PRO A 356 -41.67 7.72 -8.32
N ASP A 357 -42.57 7.28 -7.43
CA ASP A 357 -42.60 7.66 -6.01
C ASP A 357 -41.28 7.24 -5.35
N THR A 358 -40.21 7.92 -5.72
CA THR A 358 -38.85 7.68 -5.30
C THR A 358 -38.73 8.30 -3.92
N LEU A 359 -38.15 7.55 -2.99
CA LEU A 359 -37.87 8.03 -1.64
C LEU A 359 -37.21 9.41 -1.72
N SER A 360 -37.58 10.30 -0.80
CA SER A 360 -36.91 11.60 -0.73
C SER A 360 -35.40 11.38 -0.58
N LEU A 361 -34.57 12.28 -1.13
CA LEU A 361 -33.10 12.16 -1.05
C LEU A 361 -32.60 12.00 0.39
N GLY A 362 -33.32 12.59 1.36
CA GLY A 362 -33.06 12.42 2.78
C GLY A 362 -33.31 10.99 3.26
N ASP A 363 -34.46 10.41 2.89
CA ASP A 363 -34.80 9.04 3.28
C ASP A 363 -33.88 8.00 2.61
N LEU A 364 -33.46 8.25 1.36
CA LEU A 364 -32.46 7.42 0.68
C LEU A 364 -31.09 7.49 1.38
N SER A 365 -30.64 8.69 1.78
CA SER A 365 -29.40 8.83 2.56
C SER A 365 -29.49 8.08 3.88
N ASP A 366 -30.61 8.18 4.58
CA ASP A 366 -30.80 7.51 5.88
C ASP A 366 -30.83 5.99 5.72
N LEU A 367 -31.46 5.48 4.66
CA LEU A 367 -31.49 4.06 4.31
C LEU A 367 -30.07 3.52 4.02
N VAL A 368 -29.30 4.21 3.19
CA VAL A 368 -27.92 3.83 2.85
C VAL A 368 -27.02 3.87 4.07
N ASN A 369 -27.16 4.89 4.93
CA ASN A 369 -26.40 4.99 6.18
C ASN A 369 -26.75 3.85 7.15
N GLU A 370 -28.04 3.52 7.32
CA GLU A 370 -28.50 2.42 8.18
C GLU A 370 -27.97 1.08 7.66
N PHE A 371 -28.03 0.83 6.35
CA PHE A 371 -27.52 -0.39 5.73
C PHE A 371 -26.00 -0.51 5.83
N SER A 372 -25.25 0.56 5.52
CA SER A 372 -23.78 0.59 5.68
C SER A 372 -23.38 0.29 7.13
N SER A 373 -24.09 0.87 8.11
CA SER A 373 -23.84 0.64 9.53
C SER A 373 -24.14 -0.81 9.96
N MET A 374 -25.16 -1.45 9.39
CA MET A 374 -25.44 -2.87 9.65
C MET A 374 -24.31 -3.77 9.14
N LEU A 375 -23.82 -3.52 7.93
CA LEU A 375 -22.68 -4.25 7.36
C LEU A 375 -21.39 -4.00 8.15
N GLN A 376 -21.18 -2.76 8.60
CA GLN A 376 -20.05 -2.41 9.47
C GLN A 376 -20.08 -3.20 10.78
N ASN A 377 -21.25 -3.27 11.44
CA ASN A 377 -21.41 -4.01 12.69
C ASN A 377 -21.12 -5.50 12.51
N TRP A 378 -21.53 -6.08 11.36
CA TRP A 378 -21.17 -7.45 11.00
C TRP A 378 -19.66 -7.62 10.82
N SER A 379 -19.01 -6.78 10.03
CA SER A 379 -17.54 -6.84 9.83
C SER A 379 -16.76 -6.70 11.15
N MET A 380 -17.17 -5.75 12.01
CA MET A 380 -16.56 -5.56 13.33
C MET A 380 -16.71 -6.81 14.21
N TYR A 381 -17.88 -7.46 14.17
CA TYR A 381 -18.13 -8.71 14.88
C TYR A 381 -17.29 -9.86 14.35
N SER A 382 -17.24 -10.04 13.02
CA SER A 382 -16.41 -11.06 12.38
C SER A 382 -14.93 -10.90 12.77
N ARG A 383 -14.42 -9.66 12.83
CA ARG A 383 -13.06 -9.37 13.30
C ARG A 383 -12.88 -9.78 14.77
N PHE A 384 -13.79 -9.37 15.66
CA PHE A 384 -13.73 -9.71 17.08
C PHE A 384 -13.73 -11.22 17.30
N PHE A 385 -14.66 -11.93 16.66
CA PHE A 385 -14.78 -13.39 16.77
C PHE A 385 -13.52 -14.08 16.25
N SER A 386 -12.98 -13.62 15.12
CA SER A 386 -11.75 -14.17 14.53
C SER A 386 -10.55 -14.04 15.47
N VAL A 387 -10.36 -12.86 16.08
CA VAL A 387 -9.27 -12.65 17.06
C VAL A 387 -9.41 -13.62 18.24
N ARG A 388 -10.63 -13.78 18.77
CA ARG A 388 -10.88 -14.69 19.90
C ARG A 388 -10.72 -16.15 19.52
N TRP A 389 -11.14 -16.53 18.32
CA TRP A 389 -10.99 -17.88 17.80
C TRP A 389 -9.52 -18.32 17.75
N TYR A 390 -8.62 -17.47 17.22
CA TYR A 390 -7.19 -17.79 17.19
C TYR A 390 -6.49 -17.70 18.54
N GLU A 391 -6.97 -16.83 19.44
CA GLU A 391 -6.50 -16.80 20.83
C GLU A 391 -6.73 -18.15 21.52
N PHE A 392 -7.91 -18.75 21.35
CA PHE A 392 -8.24 -20.06 21.93
C PHE A 392 -7.58 -21.25 21.20
N LEU A 393 -7.19 -21.07 19.93
CA LEU A 393 -6.40 -22.05 19.17
C LEU A 393 -4.91 -22.06 19.58
N GLY A 394 -4.44 -21.06 20.32
CA GLY A 394 -3.05 -20.96 20.76
C GLY A 394 -2.09 -20.35 19.74
N SER A 395 -2.61 -19.75 18.66
CA SER A 395 -1.83 -19.15 17.57
C SER A 395 -1.70 -17.63 17.78
N THR A 396 -0.86 -17.21 18.72
CA THR A 396 -0.68 -15.78 19.06
C THR A 396 0.18 -15.00 18.03
N GLU A 397 0.77 -15.69 17.04
CA GLU A 397 1.72 -15.13 16.07
C GLU A 397 1.28 -15.35 14.60
N MET A 398 0.07 -14.91 14.21
CA MET A 398 -0.23 -14.75 12.78
C MET A 398 -0.19 -13.27 12.41
N SER A 399 0.73 -12.89 11.52
CA SER A 399 0.85 -11.54 10.96
C SER A 399 -0.36 -11.13 10.12
N THR A 400 -1.15 -12.09 9.63
CA THR A 400 -2.39 -11.88 8.88
C THR A 400 -3.53 -12.70 9.50
N LEU A 401 -4.64 -12.04 9.82
CA LEU A 401 -5.83 -12.69 10.36
C LEU A 401 -6.52 -13.46 9.23
N LYS A 402 -6.82 -14.75 9.41
CA LYS A 402 -7.60 -15.52 8.42
C LYS A 402 -9.04 -15.64 8.86
N CYS A 403 -10.01 -15.59 7.95
CA CYS A 403 -11.41 -15.80 8.32
C CYS A 403 -11.62 -17.22 8.89
N PRO A 404 -12.15 -17.38 10.11
CA PRO A 404 -12.47 -18.69 10.69
C PRO A 404 -13.55 -19.43 9.90
N PRO A 405 -13.50 -20.78 9.86
CA PRO A 405 -14.51 -21.59 9.17
C PRO A 405 -15.96 -21.30 9.61
N PRO A 406 -16.27 -21.07 10.92
CA PRO A 406 -17.64 -20.75 11.34
C PRO A 406 -18.23 -19.49 10.69
N ILE A 407 -17.40 -18.49 10.38
CA ILE A 407 -17.85 -17.24 9.74
C ILE A 407 -17.86 -17.39 8.21
N ALA A 408 -16.85 -18.07 7.66
CA ALA A 408 -16.74 -18.28 6.22
C ALA A 408 -17.91 -19.15 5.68
N ASP A 409 -18.29 -20.18 6.42
CA ASP A 409 -19.39 -21.08 6.08
C ASP A 409 -20.74 -20.61 6.67
N SER A 410 -20.81 -19.40 7.21
CA SER A 410 -22.01 -18.94 7.91
C SER A 410 -23.21 -18.80 6.98
N GLN A 411 -24.39 -19.04 7.57
CA GLN A 411 -25.66 -18.85 6.85
C GLN A 411 -25.86 -17.38 6.48
N LEU A 412 -25.38 -16.45 7.31
CA LEU A 412 -25.50 -15.02 7.06
C LEU A 412 -24.60 -14.57 5.90
N THR A 413 -23.34 -14.98 5.87
CA THR A 413 -22.43 -14.67 4.74
C THR A 413 -22.98 -15.23 3.44
N THR A 414 -23.53 -16.45 3.47
CA THR A 414 -24.18 -17.06 2.31
C THR A 414 -25.42 -16.28 1.87
N LYS A 415 -26.28 -15.84 2.81
CA LYS A 415 -27.46 -15.00 2.51
C LYS A 415 -27.06 -13.65 1.92
N LEU A 416 -26.11 -12.95 2.54
CA LEU A 416 -25.66 -11.63 2.08
C LEU A 416 -25.12 -11.66 0.64
N GLY A 417 -24.43 -12.75 0.27
CA GLY A 417 -23.94 -12.98 -1.08
C GLY A 417 -25.02 -13.48 -2.07
N LYS A 418 -25.76 -14.55 -1.74
CA LYS A 418 -26.69 -15.22 -2.68
C LYS A 418 -28.03 -14.51 -2.83
N ASP A 419 -28.53 -13.86 -1.78
CA ASP A 419 -29.84 -13.19 -1.80
C ASP A 419 -29.73 -11.75 -2.37
N GLY A 420 -28.56 -11.36 -2.88
CA GLY A 420 -28.37 -10.11 -3.60
C GLY A 420 -28.32 -8.85 -2.73
N PHE A 421 -28.17 -8.98 -1.40
CA PHE A 421 -28.10 -7.83 -0.49
C PHE A 421 -26.95 -6.87 -0.81
N TYR A 422 -25.77 -7.41 -1.15
CA TYR A 422 -24.63 -6.58 -1.57
C TYR A 422 -24.92 -5.81 -2.86
N GLN A 423 -25.51 -6.47 -3.85
CA GLN A 423 -25.89 -5.83 -5.11
C GLN A 423 -26.97 -4.75 -4.89
N ASN A 424 -27.96 -5.02 -4.04
CA ASN A 424 -28.98 -4.05 -3.66
C ASN A 424 -28.36 -2.80 -3.01
N PHE A 425 -27.40 -2.99 -2.10
CA PHE A 425 -26.66 -1.87 -1.49
C PHE A 425 -25.86 -1.08 -2.53
N GLU A 426 -25.12 -1.75 -3.42
CA GLU A 426 -24.34 -1.10 -4.48
C GLU A 426 -25.24 -0.22 -5.38
N ILE A 427 -26.42 -0.71 -5.78
CA ILE A 427 -27.37 0.04 -6.60
C ILE A 427 -27.90 1.27 -5.85
N LEU A 428 -28.22 1.14 -4.56
CA LEU A 428 -28.70 2.25 -3.75
C LEU A 428 -27.64 3.35 -3.59
N VAL A 429 -26.39 2.96 -3.31
CA VAL A 429 -25.26 3.90 -3.19
C VAL A 429 -25.01 4.62 -4.51
N GLN A 430 -25.01 3.88 -5.63
CA GLN A 430 -24.82 4.46 -6.96
C GLN A 430 -25.94 5.45 -7.31
N HIS A 431 -27.19 5.08 -7.05
CA HIS A 431 -28.34 5.96 -7.29
C HIS A 431 -28.29 7.21 -6.41
N TYR A 432 -27.94 7.04 -5.12
CA TYR A 432 -27.77 8.14 -4.18
C TYR A 432 -26.69 9.12 -4.64
N LEU A 433 -25.53 8.63 -5.10
CA LEU A 433 -24.46 9.46 -5.63
C LEU A 433 -24.92 10.24 -6.88
N LEU A 434 -25.61 9.57 -7.81
CA LEU A 434 -26.13 10.17 -9.04
C LEU A 434 -27.15 11.28 -8.77
N GLU A 435 -28.16 11.01 -7.95
CA GLU A 435 -29.21 11.99 -7.66
C GLU A 435 -28.69 13.16 -6.83
N SER A 436 -27.83 12.89 -5.85
CA SER A 436 -27.18 13.95 -5.06
C SER A 436 -26.35 14.87 -5.96
N PHE A 437 -25.60 14.29 -6.91
CA PHE A 437 -24.81 15.07 -7.86
C PHE A 437 -25.69 15.88 -8.81
N LYS A 438 -26.78 15.32 -9.34
CA LYS A 438 -27.74 16.07 -10.17
C LYS A 438 -28.38 17.23 -9.43
N LYS A 439 -28.68 17.06 -8.14
CA LYS A 439 -29.20 18.13 -7.30
C LYS A 439 -28.16 19.23 -7.09
N SER A 440 -26.90 18.86 -6.83
CA SER A 440 -25.79 19.84 -6.77
C SER A 440 -25.64 20.60 -8.09
N LEU A 441 -25.75 19.92 -9.24
CA LEU A 441 -25.72 20.56 -10.56
C LEU A 441 -26.86 21.58 -10.76
N SER A 442 -28.05 21.32 -10.21
CA SER A 442 -29.17 22.28 -10.27
C SER A 442 -28.98 23.52 -9.39
N MET A 443 -28.09 23.44 -8.39
CA MET A 443 -27.79 24.48 -7.42
C MET A 443 -26.40 25.10 -7.66
N GLU A 444 -25.88 25.00 -8.89
CA GLU A 444 -24.56 25.51 -9.26
C GLU A 444 -24.46 27.03 -9.07
N GLU A 445 -23.44 27.47 -8.33
CA GLU A 445 -23.09 28.88 -8.17
C GLU A 445 -21.68 29.13 -8.73
N LEU A 446 -21.52 30.22 -9.50
CA LEU A 446 -20.26 30.60 -10.13
C LEU A 446 -19.74 31.92 -9.51
N PRO A 447 -18.50 31.95 -8.98
CA PRO A 447 -17.94 33.15 -8.37
C PRO A 447 -17.60 34.22 -9.41
N SER A 448 -17.68 35.49 -9.02
CA SER A 448 -17.31 36.61 -9.91
C SER A 448 -15.78 36.77 -10.02
N ILE A 449 -15.26 36.82 -11.25
CA ILE A 449 -13.82 36.93 -11.52
C ILE A 449 -13.32 38.39 -11.55
N ASN A 450 -14.24 39.37 -11.48
CA ASN A 450 -13.93 40.79 -11.72
C ASN A 450 -12.80 41.38 -10.88
N ASN A 451 -12.62 40.89 -9.65
CA ASN A 451 -11.56 41.35 -8.74
C ASN A 451 -10.16 40.83 -9.15
N LEU A 452 -10.11 39.71 -9.87
CA LEU A 452 -8.88 39.07 -10.35
C LEU A 452 -8.41 39.61 -11.70
N ILE A 453 -9.30 40.28 -12.46
CA ILE A 453 -8.97 40.98 -13.72
C ILE A 453 -8.29 42.30 -13.36
N SER A 454 -7.02 42.21 -12.98
CA SER A 454 -6.15 43.32 -12.64
C SER A 454 -4.84 43.20 -13.40
N LEU A 455 -4.17 44.34 -13.64
CA LEU A 455 -2.84 44.38 -14.27
C LEU A 455 -1.71 44.10 -13.27
N LYS A 456 -2.03 43.89 -11.99
CA LYS A 456 -1.05 43.49 -10.97
C LYS A 456 -1.07 41.97 -10.82
N PRO A 457 0.08 41.29 -10.80
CA PRO A 457 0.14 39.86 -10.52
C PRO A 457 -0.34 39.59 -9.09
N ILE A 458 -1.25 38.62 -8.94
CA ILE A 458 -1.78 38.16 -7.65
C ILE A 458 -1.16 36.79 -7.38
N GLU A 459 -0.49 36.66 -6.23
CA GLU A 459 0.01 35.37 -5.76
C GLU A 459 -1.08 34.68 -4.94
N HIS A 460 -1.52 33.53 -5.44
CA HIS A 460 -2.48 32.66 -4.77
C HIS A 460 -1.71 31.78 -3.77
N THR A 461 -1.96 31.96 -2.47
CA THR A 461 -1.28 31.20 -1.41
C THR A 461 -1.88 29.80 -1.18
N ASP A 462 -3.17 29.62 -1.49
CA ASP A 462 -3.93 28.39 -1.26
C ASP A 462 -4.65 27.88 -2.52
N ILE A 463 -4.78 26.56 -2.66
CA ILE A 463 -5.45 25.89 -3.80
C ILE A 463 -6.91 26.36 -3.98
N PHE A 464 -7.59 26.77 -2.90
CA PHE A 464 -8.98 27.24 -2.91
C PHE A 464 -9.14 28.74 -3.20
N SER A 465 -8.05 29.49 -3.37
CA SER A 465 -8.12 30.91 -3.70
C SER A 465 -8.47 31.18 -5.17
N TYR A 466 -8.34 30.16 -6.02
CA TYR A 466 -8.74 30.22 -7.42
C TYR A 466 -10.28 30.19 -7.58
N PRO A 467 -10.84 30.92 -8.56
CA PRO A 467 -12.26 30.89 -8.82
C PRO A 467 -12.66 29.54 -9.45
N VAL A 468 -13.47 28.77 -8.73
CA VAL A 468 -14.00 27.45 -9.12
C VAL A 468 -15.51 27.40 -9.01
N SER A 469 -16.14 26.45 -9.71
CA SER A 469 -17.56 26.15 -9.55
C SER A 469 -17.81 25.49 -8.19
N SER A 470 -18.91 25.86 -7.52
CA SER A 470 -19.33 25.25 -6.24
C SER A 470 -19.51 23.73 -6.32
N ILE A 471 -19.74 23.21 -7.52
CA ILE A 471 -19.87 21.78 -7.81
C ILE A 471 -18.61 21.00 -7.40
N LEU A 472 -17.42 21.61 -7.44
CA LEU A 472 -16.19 20.91 -7.07
C LEU A 472 -16.19 20.53 -5.59
N ASP A 473 -16.58 21.47 -4.72
CA ASP A 473 -16.64 21.24 -3.28
C ASP A 473 -17.76 20.26 -2.93
N ASP A 474 -18.93 20.41 -3.56
CA ASP A 474 -20.05 19.47 -3.41
C ASP A 474 -19.68 18.06 -3.87
N LEU A 475 -19.06 17.93 -5.05
CA LEU A 475 -18.58 16.66 -5.58
C LEU A 475 -17.57 16.02 -4.62
N SER A 476 -16.63 16.83 -4.09
CA SER A 476 -15.65 16.36 -3.11
C SER A 476 -16.33 15.80 -1.86
N LEU A 477 -17.33 16.51 -1.32
CA LEU A 477 -18.06 16.08 -0.13
C LEU A 477 -18.91 14.83 -0.41
N LEU A 478 -19.57 14.76 -1.57
CA LEU A 478 -20.37 13.61 -1.99
C LEU A 478 -19.52 12.37 -2.18
N ILE A 479 -18.39 12.49 -2.88
CA ILE A 479 -17.45 11.37 -3.08
C ILE A 479 -16.90 10.92 -1.73
N ARG A 480 -16.45 11.85 -0.87
CA ARG A 480 -15.96 11.53 0.47
C ARG A 480 -17.01 10.77 1.29
N LYS A 481 -18.26 11.26 1.33
CA LYS A 481 -19.34 10.60 2.08
C LYS A 481 -19.61 9.18 1.56
N ASN A 482 -19.65 8.98 0.25
CA ASN A 482 -19.90 7.66 -0.34
C ASN A 482 -18.71 6.71 -0.17
N LEU A 483 -17.47 7.23 -0.23
CA LEU A 483 -16.26 6.46 0.09
C LEU A 483 -16.30 5.97 1.54
N ILE A 484 -16.64 6.83 2.50
CA ILE A 484 -16.80 6.45 3.92
C ILE A 484 -17.85 5.34 4.05
N LEU A 485 -18.99 5.47 3.38
CA LEU A 485 -20.06 4.47 3.42
C LEU A 485 -19.62 3.12 2.85
N ALA A 486 -18.87 3.12 1.76
CA ALA A 486 -18.36 1.91 1.12
C ALA A 486 -17.25 1.25 1.97
N VAL A 487 -16.32 2.04 2.51
CA VAL A 487 -15.23 1.58 3.39
C VAL A 487 -15.79 0.96 4.67
N ASN A 488 -16.78 1.60 5.29
CA ASN A 488 -17.37 1.12 6.55
C ASN A 488 -18.04 -0.24 6.41
N THR A 489 -18.44 -0.66 5.20
CA THR A 489 -19.02 -2.01 5.02
C THR A 489 -18.05 -3.14 5.37
N GLY A 490 -16.74 -2.90 5.29
CA GLY A 490 -15.70 -3.90 5.58
C GLY A 490 -15.68 -5.09 4.61
N GLN A 491 -16.36 -5.00 3.46
CA GLN A 491 -16.38 -6.04 2.42
C GLN A 491 -15.56 -5.61 1.19
N VAL A 492 -14.62 -6.46 0.76
CA VAL A 492 -13.67 -6.15 -0.32
C VAL A 492 -14.36 -6.00 -1.66
N GLU A 493 -15.33 -6.88 -1.96
CA GLU A 493 -16.08 -6.91 -3.21
C GLU A 493 -16.86 -5.61 -3.43
N ILE A 494 -17.62 -5.18 -2.42
CA ILE A 494 -18.43 -3.95 -2.45
C ILE A 494 -17.55 -2.73 -2.70
N PHE A 495 -16.44 -2.61 -1.98
CA PHE A 495 -15.56 -1.45 -2.13
C PHE A 495 -14.84 -1.45 -3.49
N SER A 496 -14.38 -2.61 -3.97
CA SER A 496 -13.77 -2.72 -5.31
C SER A 496 -14.76 -2.38 -6.42
N HIS A 497 -15.98 -2.92 -6.38
CA HIS A 497 -17.03 -2.57 -7.33
C HIS A 497 -17.41 -1.09 -7.23
N PHE A 498 -17.52 -0.55 -6.02
CA PHE A 498 -17.78 0.87 -5.82
C PHE A 498 -16.71 1.75 -6.47
N LEU A 499 -15.42 1.41 -6.34
CA LEU A 499 -14.33 2.15 -7.02
C LEU A 499 -14.45 2.08 -8.55
N ASP A 500 -14.84 0.93 -9.10
CA ASP A 500 -15.08 0.78 -10.54
C ASP A 500 -16.31 1.59 -11.00
N GLN A 501 -17.37 1.64 -10.19
CA GLN A 501 -18.55 2.47 -10.46
C GLN A 501 -18.26 3.96 -10.30
N LEU A 502 -17.43 4.35 -9.34
CA LEU A 502 -16.99 5.73 -9.15
C LEU A 502 -16.20 6.21 -10.37
N ALA A 503 -15.35 5.36 -10.94
CA ALA A 503 -14.65 5.65 -12.19
C ALA A 503 -15.60 5.87 -13.37
N LYS A 504 -16.60 5.00 -13.53
CA LYS A 504 -17.63 5.16 -14.58
C LYS A 504 -18.47 6.42 -14.36
N PHE A 505 -18.87 6.69 -13.11
CA PHE A 505 -19.62 7.90 -12.75
C PHE A 505 -18.82 9.16 -13.08
N TYR A 506 -17.55 9.22 -12.68
CA TYR A 506 -16.68 10.36 -12.95
C TYR A 506 -16.48 10.58 -14.44
N GLN A 507 -16.27 9.51 -15.21
CA GLN A 507 -16.14 9.59 -16.67
C GLN A 507 -17.42 10.07 -17.35
N ASN A 508 -18.55 9.42 -17.08
CA ASN A 508 -19.77 9.59 -17.85
C ASN A 508 -20.55 10.83 -17.41
N GLU A 509 -20.71 11.03 -16.10
CA GLU A 509 -21.54 12.10 -15.55
C GLU A 509 -20.74 13.39 -15.39
N PHE A 510 -19.58 13.35 -14.73
CA PHE A 510 -18.79 14.56 -14.48
C PHE A 510 -18.05 15.04 -15.73
N LEU A 511 -17.21 14.21 -16.36
CA LEU A 511 -16.39 14.66 -17.49
C LEU A 511 -17.22 14.85 -18.77
N VAL A 512 -18.04 13.87 -19.16
CA VAL A 512 -18.77 13.93 -20.44
C VAL A 512 -20.06 14.74 -20.32
N LYS A 513 -21.04 14.30 -19.51
CA LYS A 513 -22.36 14.94 -19.47
C LYS A 513 -22.34 16.36 -18.89
N PHE A 514 -21.50 16.61 -17.88
CA PHE A 514 -21.37 17.94 -17.29
C PHE A 514 -20.30 18.77 -18.00
N MET A 515 -19.02 18.49 -17.79
CA MET A 515 -17.92 19.37 -18.25
C MET A 515 -17.89 19.53 -19.78
N GLN A 516 -17.90 18.44 -20.54
CA GLN A 516 -17.82 18.52 -22.01
C GLN A 516 -19.08 19.17 -22.61
N SER A 517 -20.27 18.89 -22.07
CA SER A 517 -21.52 19.53 -22.50
C SER A 517 -21.51 21.04 -22.22
N LYS A 518 -21.08 21.45 -21.02
CA LYS A 518 -20.93 22.86 -20.66
C LYS A 518 -19.92 23.56 -21.57
N PHE A 519 -18.75 22.96 -21.81
CA PHE A 519 -17.80 23.50 -22.77
C PHE A 519 -18.44 23.66 -24.16
N LYS A 520 -19.06 22.63 -24.72
CA LYS A 520 -19.75 22.69 -26.03
C LYS A 520 -20.82 23.77 -26.10
N SER A 521 -21.59 23.98 -25.03
CA SER A 521 -22.62 25.04 -24.98
C SER A 521 -22.03 26.46 -25.01
N LEU A 522 -20.81 26.64 -24.46
CA LEU A 522 -20.11 27.92 -24.42
C LEU A 522 -19.30 28.21 -25.71
N GLN A 523 -18.88 27.17 -26.46
CA GLN A 523 -18.09 27.31 -27.69
C GLN A 523 -18.62 28.32 -28.73
N PRO A 524 -19.92 28.33 -29.09
CA PRO A 524 -20.43 29.20 -30.16
C PRO A 524 -20.31 30.70 -29.85
N ARG A 525 -20.18 31.05 -28.56
CA ARG A 525 -20.15 32.42 -28.06
C ARG A 525 -18.73 32.97 -27.90
N LEU A 526 -17.71 32.13 -28.07
CA LEU A 526 -16.30 32.49 -27.92
C LEU A 526 -15.70 32.77 -29.30
N SER A 527 -15.48 34.05 -29.60
CA SER A 527 -14.89 34.51 -30.86
C SER A 527 -13.55 35.23 -30.64
N SER A 528 -12.77 35.36 -31.71
CA SER A 528 -11.43 35.99 -31.66
C SER A 528 -11.43 37.49 -31.37
N SER A 529 -12.59 38.17 -31.47
CA SER A 529 -12.76 39.58 -31.09
C SER A 529 -12.89 39.78 -29.57
N LEU A 530 -13.17 38.72 -28.83
CA LEU A 530 -13.48 38.80 -27.40
C LEU A 530 -12.23 39.06 -26.55
N SER A 531 -12.30 40.00 -25.61
CA SER A 531 -11.20 40.31 -24.68
C SER A 531 -11.65 40.15 -23.23
N LEU A 532 -10.74 39.68 -22.37
CA LEU A 532 -11.00 39.55 -20.94
C LEU A 532 -11.15 40.95 -20.33
N LYS A 533 -12.38 41.31 -19.92
CA LYS A 533 -12.74 42.62 -19.38
C LYS A 533 -13.59 42.43 -18.12
N LYS A 534 -13.53 43.39 -17.19
CA LYS A 534 -14.40 43.38 -16.00
C LYS A 534 -15.86 43.43 -16.43
N PHE A 535 -16.67 42.50 -15.94
CA PHE A 535 -18.10 42.43 -16.20
C PHE A 535 -18.85 43.29 -15.19
N VAL A 536 -19.54 44.34 -15.64
CA VAL A 536 -20.41 45.17 -14.79
C VAL A 536 -21.86 44.87 -15.18
N PRO A 537 -22.68 44.26 -14.31
CA PRO A 537 -24.10 44.09 -14.60
C PRO A 537 -24.76 45.48 -14.69
N LYS A 538 -25.61 45.70 -15.70
CA LYS A 538 -26.43 46.91 -15.77
C LYS A 538 -27.36 46.92 -14.55
N SER A 539 -27.15 47.86 -13.63
CA SER A 539 -28.06 48.10 -12.53
C SER A 539 -29.40 48.57 -13.09
N ALA A 540 -30.45 47.78 -12.82
CA ALA A 540 -31.80 48.29 -12.71
C ALA A 540 -31.86 49.17 -11.45
N ASP A 541 -31.30 50.37 -11.52
CA ASP A 541 -31.62 51.48 -10.62
C ASP A 541 -30.96 52.75 -11.17
N GLY A 542 -31.79 53.73 -11.50
CA GLY A 542 -31.34 55.04 -11.90
C GLY A 542 -30.94 55.87 -10.68
N SER A 543 -29.79 56.52 -10.73
CA SER A 543 -29.61 57.90 -10.27
C SER A 543 -28.18 58.43 -10.52
N ALA A 544 -28.14 59.73 -10.86
CA ALA A 544 -27.00 60.66 -10.83
C ALA A 544 -26.05 60.80 -12.06
N VAL A 545 -26.61 61.39 -13.12
CA VAL A 545 -26.26 62.72 -13.72
C VAL A 545 -24.77 63.09 -14.00
N THR A 546 -24.44 63.30 -15.27
CA THR A 546 -24.07 64.61 -15.90
C THR A 546 -23.79 64.42 -17.42
N SER A 547 -24.79 64.63 -18.29
CA SER A 547 -24.97 65.82 -19.16
C SER A 547 -24.16 65.84 -20.48
N ARG A 548 -24.81 65.58 -21.62
CA ARG A 548 -25.26 66.65 -22.56
C ARG A 548 -25.98 66.12 -23.82
N ALA A 549 -27.07 66.85 -24.13
CA ALA A 549 -27.76 67.07 -25.41
C ALA A 549 -28.78 66.02 -25.94
N ALA A 550 -30.07 66.26 -25.61
CA ALA A 550 -31.23 66.47 -26.51
C ALA A 550 -31.29 65.63 -27.82
N SER A 551 -32.31 64.84 -28.19
CA SER A 551 -33.78 64.72 -27.96
C SER A 551 -34.27 63.45 -28.72
N PRO A 552 -35.57 63.15 -28.87
CA PRO A 552 -36.68 63.03 -27.92
C PRO A 552 -37.20 61.58 -27.80
N SER A 553 -37.99 61.31 -26.76
CA SER A 553 -38.80 60.10 -26.60
C SER A 553 -40.01 60.09 -27.54
N VAL A 554 -40.21 59.01 -28.33
CA VAL A 554 -41.50 58.71 -28.96
C VAL A 554 -41.81 57.22 -28.85
N ALA A 555 -42.99 56.97 -28.27
CA ALA A 555 -43.77 55.75 -28.13
C ALA A 555 -43.52 54.63 -29.16
N GLU A 556 -43.37 53.42 -28.64
CA GLU A 556 -43.71 52.18 -29.36
C GLU A 556 -45.22 52.14 -29.64
N GLY A 557 -45.56 52.02 -30.92
CA GLY A 557 -46.93 51.90 -31.41
C GLY A 557 -47.22 52.93 -32.48
N TYR A 558 -47.62 52.46 -33.68
CA TYR A 558 -48.01 53.21 -34.89
C TYR A 558 -47.01 53.35 -36.06
N ALA A 559 -45.95 52.53 -36.16
CA ALA A 559 -45.12 52.47 -37.39
C ALA A 559 -45.39 51.25 -38.30
N ALA A 560 -46.43 50.46 -38.04
CA ALA A 560 -46.82 49.32 -38.90
C ALA A 560 -47.94 49.64 -39.91
N LYS A 561 -48.29 50.92 -40.13
CA LYS A 561 -49.47 51.28 -40.94
C LYS A 561 -49.27 52.36 -42.01
N LEU A 562 -48.05 52.75 -42.34
CA LEU A 562 -47.78 53.61 -43.50
C LEU A 562 -46.70 53.00 -44.38
N GLY A 563 -47.14 52.40 -45.49
CA GLY A 563 -46.26 51.85 -46.52
C GLY A 563 -45.51 52.94 -47.27
N PHE A 564 -44.32 53.31 -46.77
CA PHE A 564 -43.38 54.15 -47.49
C PHE A 564 -42.06 53.39 -47.71
N ASN A 565 -41.77 53.10 -48.98
CA ASN A 565 -40.49 52.56 -49.44
C ASN A 565 -39.44 53.68 -49.51
N PHE A 566 -38.61 53.85 -48.47
CA PHE A 566 -37.39 54.66 -48.58
C PHE A 566 -36.23 53.80 -49.09
N ARG A 567 -35.98 53.87 -50.41
CA ARG A 567 -34.77 53.38 -51.07
C ARG A 567 -33.71 54.50 -51.03
N GLY A 568 -32.69 54.34 -50.20
CA GLY A 568 -31.50 55.20 -50.19
C GLY A 568 -30.86 55.31 -48.81
N ALA A 569 -29.52 55.32 -48.77
CA ALA A 569 -28.54 55.56 -47.70
C ALA A 569 -28.93 55.39 -46.20
N ALA A 570 -30.08 55.89 -45.74
CA ALA A 570 -30.57 55.78 -44.36
C ALA A 570 -30.88 54.35 -43.90
N ALA A 571 -31.25 53.43 -44.80
CA ALA A 571 -31.44 52.02 -44.47
C ALA A 571 -30.13 51.31 -44.05
N SER A 572 -28.98 51.75 -44.57
CA SER A 572 -27.66 51.26 -44.17
C SER A 572 -27.23 51.79 -42.80
N ALA A 573 -27.69 52.98 -42.42
CA ALA A 573 -27.42 53.58 -41.12
C ALA A 573 -28.24 52.89 -40.01
N LEU A 574 -29.52 52.56 -40.27
CA LEU A 574 -30.35 51.83 -39.29
C LEU A 574 -29.95 50.36 -39.14
N THR A 575 -29.56 49.68 -40.23
CA THR A 575 -29.01 48.31 -40.13
C THR A 575 -27.67 48.27 -39.41
N ASN A 576 -26.82 49.29 -39.56
CA ASN A 576 -25.59 49.44 -38.75
C ASN A 576 -25.86 49.76 -37.28
N ILE A 577 -26.91 50.53 -36.96
CA ILE A 577 -27.26 50.83 -35.55
C ILE A 577 -27.87 49.59 -34.87
N GLN A 578 -28.70 48.82 -35.59
CA GLN A 578 -29.28 47.58 -35.08
C GLN A 578 -28.23 46.45 -34.97
N SER A 579 -27.31 46.35 -35.93
CA SER A 579 -26.18 45.41 -35.84
C SER A 579 -25.19 45.79 -34.74
N ASN A 580 -24.91 47.08 -34.52
CA ASN A 580 -24.06 47.54 -33.43
C ASN A 580 -24.72 47.37 -32.05
N LEU A 581 -26.02 47.58 -31.91
CA LEU A 581 -26.74 47.30 -30.66
C LEU A 581 -26.76 45.80 -30.34
N GLN A 582 -26.96 44.95 -31.36
CA GLN A 582 -26.92 43.50 -31.19
C GLN A 582 -25.50 42.97 -30.97
N ALA A 583 -24.48 43.60 -31.55
CA ALA A 583 -23.06 43.32 -31.29
C ALA A 583 -22.64 43.72 -29.86
N VAL A 584 -23.13 44.83 -29.33
CA VAL A 584 -22.83 45.29 -27.95
C VAL A 584 -23.53 44.42 -26.90
N VAL A 585 -24.78 43.99 -27.14
CA VAL A 585 -25.50 43.07 -26.25
C VAL A 585 -24.92 41.65 -26.32
N SER A 586 -24.49 41.19 -27.49
CA SER A 586 -23.79 39.90 -27.62
C SER A 586 -22.37 39.92 -27.05
N ASP A 587 -21.65 41.04 -27.10
CA ASP A 587 -20.33 41.19 -26.46
C ASP A 587 -20.41 41.04 -24.93
N GLU A 588 -21.42 41.60 -24.26
CA GLU A 588 -21.58 41.48 -22.79
C GLU A 588 -21.83 40.03 -22.34
N GLU A 589 -22.72 39.30 -23.04
CA GLU A 589 -22.97 37.87 -22.79
C GLU A 589 -21.77 36.99 -23.16
N SER A 590 -21.05 37.32 -24.23
CA SER A 590 -19.84 36.62 -24.62
C SER A 590 -18.71 36.80 -23.59
N VAL A 591 -18.54 37.99 -23.00
CA VAL A 591 -17.56 38.22 -21.91
C VAL A 591 -17.90 37.38 -20.68
N LEU A 592 -19.18 37.31 -20.31
CA LEU A 592 -19.63 36.44 -19.21
C LEU A 592 -19.37 34.96 -19.54
N SER A 593 -19.63 34.53 -20.77
CA SER A 593 -19.35 33.16 -21.21
C SER A 593 -17.86 32.80 -21.15
N LEU A 594 -16.96 33.77 -21.42
CA LEU A 594 -15.53 33.61 -21.24
C LEU A 594 -15.14 33.50 -19.76
N HIS A 595 -15.75 34.31 -18.88
CA HIS A 595 -15.53 34.16 -17.44
C HIS A 595 -15.93 32.76 -16.96
N GLN A 596 -17.13 32.30 -17.34
CA GLN A 596 -17.61 30.96 -17.02
C GLN A 596 -16.67 29.88 -17.57
N TYR A 597 -16.19 30.03 -18.81
CA TYR A 597 -15.25 29.09 -19.42
C TYR A 597 -13.93 28.98 -18.64
N LEU A 598 -13.38 30.10 -18.18
CA LEU A 598 -12.15 30.12 -17.37
C LEU A 598 -12.36 29.45 -16.00
N ILE A 599 -13.50 29.68 -15.35
CA ILE A 599 -13.86 29.00 -14.08
C ILE A 599 -13.96 27.49 -14.29
N TYR A 600 -14.55 27.04 -15.40
CA TYR A 600 -14.64 25.62 -15.72
C TYR A 600 -13.27 24.99 -16.01
N ILE A 601 -12.34 25.72 -16.65
CA ILE A 601 -10.95 25.26 -16.78
C ILE A 601 -10.34 25.07 -15.39
N ASN A 602 -10.42 26.05 -14.51
CA ASN A 602 -9.87 25.94 -13.15
C ASN A 602 -10.48 24.77 -12.38
N THR A 603 -11.80 24.61 -12.47
CA THR A 603 -12.55 23.51 -11.86
C THR A 603 -12.02 22.16 -12.34
N LEU A 604 -11.73 22.02 -13.64
CA LEU A 604 -11.20 20.78 -14.22
C LEU A 604 -9.76 20.47 -13.77
N TYR A 605 -8.91 21.49 -13.65
CA TYR A 605 -7.53 21.31 -13.19
C TYR A 605 -7.49 20.97 -11.71
N LEU A 606 -8.23 21.71 -10.87
CA LEU A 606 -8.27 21.46 -9.44
C LEU A 606 -8.94 20.14 -9.07
N ASN A 607 -9.89 19.65 -9.88
CA ASN A 607 -10.51 18.35 -9.63
C ASN A 607 -9.51 17.18 -9.66
N SER A 608 -8.44 17.27 -10.46
CA SER A 608 -7.40 16.23 -10.43
C SER A 608 -6.66 16.18 -9.09
N ASN A 609 -6.40 17.34 -8.49
CA ASN A 609 -5.78 17.45 -7.16
C ASN A 609 -6.74 17.00 -6.05
N VAL A 610 -8.03 17.35 -6.16
CA VAL A 610 -9.07 16.90 -5.23
C VAL A 610 -9.22 15.37 -5.28
N ALA A 611 -9.22 14.77 -6.48
CA ALA A 611 -9.29 13.32 -6.63
C ALA A 611 -8.08 12.61 -5.98
N HIS A 612 -6.86 13.12 -6.19
CA HIS A 612 -5.66 12.62 -5.53
C HIS A 612 -5.77 12.72 -4.00
N ARG A 613 -6.20 13.87 -3.49
CA ARG A 613 -6.38 14.09 -2.05
C ARG A 613 -7.40 13.12 -1.42
N LEU A 614 -8.56 12.93 -2.06
CA LEU A 614 -9.63 12.08 -1.53
C LEU A 614 -9.28 10.59 -1.57
N LEU A 615 -8.65 10.12 -2.65
CA LEU A 615 -8.39 8.69 -2.84
C LEU A 615 -7.09 8.25 -2.14
N THR A 616 -6.03 9.04 -2.25
CA THR A 616 -4.68 8.63 -1.83
C THR A 616 -4.33 9.27 -0.49
N VAL A 617 -4.43 10.59 -0.36
CA VAL A 617 -4.02 11.27 0.88
C VAL A 617 -4.94 10.89 2.06
N GLU A 618 -6.25 11.01 1.92
CA GLU A 618 -7.19 10.78 3.04
C GLU A 618 -7.31 9.29 3.46
N ILE A 619 -7.23 8.36 2.50
CA ILE A 619 -7.44 6.93 2.75
C ILE A 619 -6.12 6.19 3.06
N LEU A 620 -5.02 6.53 2.37
CA LEU A 620 -3.75 5.81 2.49
C LEU A 620 -2.74 6.52 3.40
N GLU A 621 -2.64 7.85 3.33
CA GLU A 621 -1.56 8.60 4.01
C GLU A 621 -1.98 9.14 5.39
N GLU A 622 -3.15 9.76 5.50
CA GLU A 622 -3.62 10.36 6.76
C GLU A 622 -4.09 9.31 7.77
N ASN A 623 -4.69 8.21 7.31
CA ASN A 623 -5.23 7.15 8.15
C ASN A 623 -4.67 5.76 7.79
N PRO A 624 -3.38 5.47 8.05
CA PRO A 624 -2.73 4.22 7.62
C PRO A 624 -3.34 2.96 8.26
N LYS A 625 -4.12 3.11 9.35
CA LYS A 625 -4.81 2.01 10.03
C LYS A 625 -6.22 1.75 9.52
N LEU A 626 -6.81 2.66 8.74
CA LEU A 626 -8.22 2.56 8.34
C LEU A 626 -8.50 1.36 7.44
N LEU A 627 -7.61 1.06 6.48
CA LEU A 627 -7.75 -0.15 5.65
C LEU A 627 -7.44 -1.44 6.44
N PRO A 628 -6.33 -1.57 7.19
CA PRO A 628 -6.09 -2.75 8.02
C PRO A 628 -7.16 -3.01 9.09
N ASP A 629 -7.76 -1.97 9.68
CA ASP A 629 -8.77 -2.11 10.74
C ASP A 629 -10.12 -2.56 10.18
N ASN A 630 -10.53 -2.05 9.00
CA ASN A 630 -11.80 -2.40 8.36
C ASN A 630 -11.72 -3.68 7.51
N TYR A 631 -10.53 -4.00 6.98
CA TYR A 631 -10.24 -5.18 6.15
C TYR A 631 -9.09 -6.00 6.76
N PRO A 632 -9.33 -6.66 7.90
CA PRO A 632 -8.27 -7.33 8.65
C PRO A 632 -7.86 -8.69 8.06
N PHE A 633 -8.58 -9.19 7.06
CA PHE A 633 -8.39 -10.55 6.55
C PHE A 633 -7.35 -10.63 5.43
N ASN A 634 -6.46 -11.62 5.51
CA ASN A 634 -5.44 -11.89 4.49
C ASN A 634 -4.63 -10.63 4.10
N ASP A 635 -4.42 -10.42 2.79
CA ASP A 635 -3.74 -9.25 2.20
C ASP A 635 -4.75 -8.27 1.58
N ASP A 636 -6.01 -8.30 2.02
CA ASP A 636 -7.12 -7.56 1.40
C ASP A 636 -6.87 -6.05 1.40
N ALA A 637 -6.25 -5.52 2.47
CA ALA A 637 -5.88 -4.11 2.57
C ALA A 637 -4.88 -3.68 1.48
N GLU A 638 -3.90 -4.52 1.12
CA GLU A 638 -2.93 -4.21 0.06
C GLU A 638 -3.56 -4.27 -1.33
N VAL A 639 -4.43 -5.25 -1.57
CA VAL A 639 -5.17 -5.39 -2.83
C VAL A 639 -6.05 -4.16 -3.04
N LEU A 640 -6.76 -3.72 -2.01
CA LEU A 640 -7.60 -2.52 -2.07
C LEU A 640 -6.77 -1.24 -2.27
N ALA A 641 -5.62 -1.10 -1.59
CA ALA A 641 -4.71 0.03 -1.82
C ALA A 641 -4.23 0.11 -3.28
N LYS A 642 -3.87 -1.02 -3.89
CA LYS A 642 -3.51 -1.08 -5.32
C LYS A 642 -4.68 -0.70 -6.23
N LYS A 643 -5.90 -1.12 -5.88
CA LYS A 643 -7.12 -0.79 -6.64
C LYS A 643 -7.46 0.70 -6.55
N ILE A 644 -7.30 1.33 -5.38
CA ILE A 644 -7.46 2.79 -5.20
C ILE A 644 -6.49 3.55 -6.11
N ASN A 645 -5.19 3.21 -6.08
CA ASN A 645 -4.20 3.84 -6.95
C ASN A 645 -4.54 3.63 -8.44
N THR A 646 -5.04 2.46 -8.81
CA THR A 646 -5.49 2.19 -10.18
C THR A 646 -6.65 3.11 -10.57
N CYS A 647 -7.65 3.26 -9.69
CA CYS A 647 -8.79 4.16 -9.88
C CYS A 647 -8.32 5.62 -10.05
N GLU A 648 -7.41 6.09 -9.20
CA GLU A 648 -6.84 7.43 -9.28
C GLU A 648 -6.11 7.66 -10.62
N THR A 649 -5.25 6.74 -11.04
CA THR A 649 -4.54 6.87 -12.32
C THR A 649 -5.50 6.92 -13.51
N LEU A 650 -6.65 6.24 -13.44
CA LEU A 650 -7.69 6.33 -14.46
C LEU A 650 -8.34 7.72 -14.47
N PHE A 651 -8.62 8.30 -13.29
CA PHE A 651 -9.22 9.64 -13.19
C PHE A 651 -8.29 10.69 -13.77
N ILE A 652 -7.01 10.65 -13.39
CA ILE A 652 -5.99 11.59 -13.90
C ILE A 652 -5.85 11.45 -15.41
N LYS A 653 -5.72 10.22 -15.94
CA LYS A 653 -5.58 9.98 -17.39
C LYS A 653 -6.78 10.48 -18.20
N GLN A 654 -7.99 10.28 -17.70
CA GLN A 654 -9.21 10.72 -18.38
C GLN A 654 -9.37 12.24 -18.34
N THR A 655 -9.10 12.85 -17.19
CA THR A 655 -9.20 14.31 -16.99
C THR A 655 -8.17 15.06 -17.82
N THR A 656 -6.93 14.56 -17.89
CA THR A 656 -5.84 15.18 -18.66
C THR A 656 -6.22 15.41 -20.12
N LYS A 657 -6.94 14.47 -20.76
CA LYS A 657 -7.35 14.63 -22.17
C LYS A 657 -8.25 15.85 -22.36
N LEU A 658 -9.22 16.05 -21.45
CA LEU A 658 -10.15 17.17 -21.52
C LEU A 658 -9.47 18.49 -21.12
N GLN A 659 -8.54 18.46 -20.16
CA GLN A 659 -7.71 19.61 -19.76
C GLN A 659 -6.90 20.17 -20.93
N ARG A 660 -6.18 19.29 -21.65
CA ARG A 660 -5.39 19.71 -22.82
C ARG A 660 -6.27 20.26 -23.94
N TRP A 661 -7.41 19.61 -24.17
CA TRP A 661 -8.35 20.04 -25.20
C TRP A 661 -8.97 21.40 -24.88
N SER A 662 -9.37 21.66 -23.64
CA SER A 662 -9.99 22.94 -23.26
C SER A 662 -9.02 24.12 -23.33
N VAL A 663 -7.78 23.94 -22.88
CA VAL A 663 -6.73 24.96 -22.98
C VAL A 663 -6.35 25.21 -24.44
N LYS A 664 -6.23 24.15 -25.25
CA LYS A 664 -5.99 24.29 -26.69
C LYS A 664 -7.12 25.06 -27.39
N PHE A 665 -8.37 24.78 -27.05
CA PHE A 665 -9.52 25.48 -27.59
C PHE A 665 -9.52 26.97 -27.21
N LEU A 666 -9.19 27.30 -25.95
CA LEU A 666 -9.01 28.68 -25.49
C LEU A 666 -7.95 29.41 -26.32
N PHE A 667 -6.82 28.76 -26.56
CA PHE A 667 -5.74 29.31 -27.35
C PHE A 667 -6.18 29.56 -28.80
N GLU A 668 -6.68 28.55 -29.50
CA GLU A 668 -7.00 28.63 -30.93
C GLU A 668 -8.07 29.67 -31.26
N ASN A 669 -9.12 29.78 -30.42
CA ASN A 669 -10.26 30.64 -30.72
C ASN A 669 -10.12 32.08 -30.22
N ILE A 670 -9.39 32.31 -29.11
CA ILE A 670 -9.34 33.64 -28.47
C ILE A 670 -7.95 34.27 -28.58
N LEU A 671 -6.90 33.52 -28.26
CA LEU A 671 -5.56 34.09 -28.09
C LEU A 671 -4.71 34.02 -29.36
N MET A 672 -4.90 33.03 -30.23
CA MET A 672 -4.07 32.79 -31.40
C MET A 672 -4.05 33.97 -32.38
N SER A 673 -5.22 34.57 -32.69
CA SER A 673 -5.31 35.75 -33.55
C SER A 673 -4.59 36.96 -32.95
N LYS A 674 -4.74 37.15 -31.63
CA LYS A 674 -4.11 38.26 -30.89
C LYS A 674 -2.60 38.09 -30.79
N VAL A 675 -2.12 36.89 -30.46
CA VAL A 675 -0.69 36.55 -30.43
C VAL A 675 -0.06 36.76 -31.81
N ARG A 676 -0.74 36.35 -32.88
CA ARG A 676 -0.29 36.62 -34.26
C ARG A 676 -0.20 38.11 -34.54
N SER A 677 -1.22 38.89 -34.19
CA SER A 677 -1.21 40.35 -34.33
C SER A 677 -0.04 40.99 -33.57
N LEU A 678 0.20 40.59 -32.32
CA LEU A 678 1.31 41.07 -31.50
C LEU A 678 2.69 40.73 -32.10
N THR A 679 2.82 39.55 -32.71
CA THR A 679 4.10 39.09 -33.28
C THR A 679 4.38 39.65 -34.67
N THR A 680 3.36 40.14 -35.39
CA THR A 680 3.52 40.65 -36.77
C THR A 680 4.50 41.83 -36.84
N ASN A 681 4.46 42.72 -35.86
CA ASN A 681 5.24 43.97 -35.85
C ASN A 681 6.65 43.81 -35.24
N ILE A 682 7.00 42.63 -34.72
CA ILE A 682 8.30 42.38 -34.09
C ILE A 682 9.34 42.14 -35.20
N MET A 683 10.53 42.75 -35.12
CA MET A 683 11.58 42.66 -36.16
C MET A 683 11.17 43.27 -37.51
N THR A 684 10.72 44.53 -37.54
CA THR A 684 10.52 45.30 -38.79
C THR A 684 11.22 46.64 -38.70
N ASN A 685 12.18 46.90 -39.60
CA ASN A 685 12.79 48.22 -39.83
C ASN A 685 12.34 48.73 -41.21
N GLY A 686 11.18 49.39 -41.30
CA GLY A 686 10.71 50.03 -42.54
C GLY A 686 10.17 49.07 -43.62
N ASN A 687 11.05 48.34 -44.33
CA ASN A 687 10.67 47.44 -45.42
C ASN A 687 10.71 45.96 -44.98
N GLU A 688 9.78 45.16 -45.49
CA GLU A 688 9.43 43.82 -44.97
C GLU A 688 10.58 42.79 -44.88
N ASN A 689 11.71 43.00 -45.57
CA ASN A 689 12.80 42.02 -45.66
C ASN A 689 14.20 42.55 -45.29
N GLN A 690 14.37 43.82 -44.87
CA GLN A 690 15.69 44.39 -44.57
C GLN A 690 15.79 44.81 -43.10
N TYR A 691 16.53 44.03 -42.32
CA TYR A 691 16.88 44.34 -40.93
C TYR A 691 18.29 44.93 -40.87
N ILE A 692 18.49 46.00 -41.65
CA ILE A 692 19.76 46.72 -41.74
C ILE A 692 19.68 47.87 -40.74
N SER A 693 20.52 47.84 -39.70
CA SER A 693 20.51 48.84 -38.62
C SER A 693 21.68 49.82 -38.76
N GLY A 694 21.42 51.12 -38.65
CA GLY A 694 22.43 52.15 -38.42
C GLY A 694 22.69 52.38 -36.92
N ALA A 695 23.62 53.29 -36.57
CA ALA A 695 23.92 53.62 -35.18
C ALA A 695 22.72 54.21 -34.41
N ASP A 696 21.88 55.00 -35.10
CA ASP A 696 20.67 55.60 -34.51
C ASP A 696 19.53 54.57 -34.31
N ASP A 697 19.42 53.58 -35.20
CA ASP A 697 18.41 52.52 -35.12
C ASP A 697 18.79 51.41 -34.14
N TYR A 698 20.08 51.27 -33.80
CA TYR A 698 20.58 50.23 -32.89
C TYR A 698 20.03 50.36 -31.47
N ASP A 699 19.88 51.59 -30.99
CA ASP A 699 19.35 51.88 -29.65
C ASP A 699 17.82 51.93 -29.59
N ASP A 700 17.13 51.96 -30.74
CA ASP A 700 15.67 51.97 -30.80
C ASP A 700 15.08 50.58 -30.54
N LEU A 701 14.66 50.38 -29.29
CA LEU A 701 13.93 49.19 -28.81
C LEU A 701 12.44 49.47 -28.58
N THR A 702 11.89 50.58 -29.09
CA THR A 702 10.50 51.00 -28.82
C THR A 702 9.46 49.94 -29.18
N ILE A 703 9.64 49.25 -30.30
CA ILE A 703 8.76 48.17 -30.78
C ILE A 703 8.73 47.00 -29.79
N VAL A 704 9.88 46.61 -29.24
CA VAL A 704 9.97 45.52 -28.25
C VAL A 704 9.36 45.95 -26.92
N HIS A 705 9.58 47.19 -26.47
CA HIS A 705 8.93 47.71 -25.26
C HIS A 705 7.40 47.81 -25.42
N GLU A 706 6.91 48.19 -26.60
CA GLU A 706 5.47 48.18 -26.91
C GLU A 706 4.91 46.75 -26.91
N PHE A 707 5.65 45.79 -27.47
CA PHE A 707 5.31 44.38 -27.38
C PHE A 707 5.23 43.92 -25.92
N VAL A 708 6.22 44.24 -25.08
CA VAL A 708 6.25 43.86 -23.65
C VAL A 708 5.04 44.42 -22.91
N ASN A 709 4.71 45.70 -23.11
CA ASN A 709 3.55 46.33 -22.49
C ASN A 709 2.23 45.67 -22.93
N LYS A 710 2.07 45.41 -24.23
CA LYS A 710 0.87 44.73 -24.76
C LYS A 710 0.78 43.29 -24.28
N TRP A 711 1.89 42.56 -24.25
CA TRP A 711 2.00 41.19 -23.75
C TRP A 711 1.59 41.12 -22.27
N GLN A 712 2.17 41.96 -21.42
CA GLN A 712 1.83 42.04 -20.00
C GLN A 712 0.36 42.39 -19.78
N SER A 713 -0.16 43.38 -20.52
CA SER A 713 -1.58 43.76 -20.43
C SER A 713 -2.54 42.64 -20.83
N MET A 714 -2.09 41.75 -21.71
CA MET A 714 -2.88 40.62 -22.16
C MET A 714 -2.76 39.42 -21.22
N MET A 715 -1.55 39.06 -20.77
CA MET A 715 -1.30 37.80 -20.04
C MET A 715 -1.55 37.89 -18.54
N ILE A 716 -1.23 39.01 -17.88
CA ILE A 716 -1.38 39.14 -16.41
C ILE A 716 -2.84 38.88 -15.95
N PRO A 717 -3.88 39.34 -16.67
CA PRO A 717 -5.26 39.00 -16.30
C PRO A 717 -5.58 37.50 -16.41
N TYR A 718 -5.03 36.77 -17.39
CA TYR A 718 -5.24 35.32 -17.48
C TYR A 718 -4.42 34.57 -16.42
N GLU A 719 -3.22 35.06 -16.10
CA GLU A 719 -2.35 34.54 -15.06
C GLU A 719 -2.99 34.64 -13.67
N ASN A 720 -3.67 35.75 -13.36
CA ASN A 720 -4.36 35.93 -12.09
C ASN A 720 -5.59 35.04 -11.93
N VAL A 721 -6.20 34.63 -13.04
CA VAL A 721 -7.47 33.88 -13.05
C VAL A 721 -7.23 32.39 -13.14
N LEU A 722 -6.30 31.95 -14.00
CA LEU A 722 -6.07 30.54 -14.27
C LEU A 722 -5.19 29.89 -13.19
N VAL A 723 -5.46 28.61 -12.93
CA VAL A 723 -4.57 27.74 -12.14
C VAL A 723 -3.20 27.66 -12.83
N ASN A 724 -2.12 27.61 -12.03
CA ASN A 724 -0.74 27.65 -12.53
C ASN A 724 -0.45 26.58 -13.61
N ASP A 725 -0.92 25.35 -13.41
CA ASP A 725 -0.73 24.26 -14.39
C ASP A 725 -1.44 24.55 -15.71
N ALA A 726 -2.68 25.06 -15.65
CA ALA A 726 -3.44 25.45 -16.82
C ALA A 726 -2.81 26.63 -17.57
N PHE A 727 -2.32 27.62 -16.82
CA PHE A 727 -1.61 28.77 -17.39
C PHE A 727 -0.28 28.36 -18.02
N THR A 728 0.46 27.45 -17.41
CA THR A 728 1.72 26.92 -17.94
C THR A 728 1.50 26.18 -19.25
N GLU A 729 0.45 25.35 -19.33
CA GLU A 729 0.09 24.67 -20.57
C GLU A 729 -0.34 25.66 -21.66
N LEU A 730 -1.15 26.67 -21.29
CA LEU A 730 -1.54 27.74 -22.20
C LEU A 730 -0.32 28.50 -22.74
N LEU A 731 0.60 28.86 -21.86
CA LEU A 731 1.83 29.57 -22.21
C LEU A 731 2.70 28.73 -23.15
N SER A 732 2.78 27.42 -22.92
CA SER A 732 3.51 26.48 -23.80
C SER A 732 2.98 26.49 -25.24
N LEU A 733 1.65 26.47 -25.43
CA LEU A 733 1.02 26.56 -26.76
C LEU A 733 1.27 27.91 -27.45
N ILE A 734 1.25 28.99 -26.66
CA ILE A 734 1.52 30.35 -27.15
C ILE A 734 2.97 30.47 -27.58
N VAL A 735 3.91 29.95 -26.78
CA VAL A 735 5.34 29.89 -27.11
C VAL A 735 5.55 29.13 -28.42
N ASP A 736 4.92 27.97 -28.61
CA ASP A 736 5.04 27.20 -29.86
C ASP A 736 4.60 28.01 -31.09
N CYS A 737 3.52 28.78 -30.96
CA CYS A 737 3.05 29.67 -32.02
C CYS A 737 4.01 30.83 -32.29
N ILE A 738 4.57 31.43 -31.24
CA ILE A 738 5.55 32.52 -31.35
C ILE A 738 6.84 32.02 -31.99
N VAL A 739 7.41 30.91 -31.51
CA VAL A 739 8.63 30.29 -32.06
C VAL A 739 8.45 30.01 -33.55
N LYS A 740 7.33 29.36 -33.94
CA LYS A 740 7.06 29.07 -35.35
C LYS A 740 6.96 30.33 -36.21
N LYS A 741 6.38 31.42 -35.68
CA LYS A 741 6.24 32.67 -36.42
C LYS A 741 7.55 33.45 -36.51
N LEU A 742 8.34 33.46 -35.43
CA LEU A 742 9.66 34.07 -35.39
C LEU A 742 10.62 33.33 -36.32
N GLU A 743 10.63 31.99 -36.30
CA GLU A 743 11.45 31.20 -37.22
C GLU A 743 11.12 31.52 -38.68
N GLN A 744 9.84 31.51 -39.06
CA GLN A 744 9.41 31.88 -40.41
C GLN A 744 9.86 33.29 -40.81
N LYS A 745 9.83 34.24 -39.86
CA LYS A 745 10.19 35.63 -40.11
C LYS A 745 11.71 35.80 -40.23
N ILE A 746 12.50 35.17 -39.36
CA ILE A 746 13.96 35.29 -39.37
C ILE A 746 14.54 34.75 -40.67
N TRP A 747 13.98 33.65 -41.20
CA TRP A 747 14.39 33.11 -42.51
C TRP A 747 14.16 34.06 -43.70
N THR A 748 13.31 35.07 -43.58
CA THR A 748 13.06 36.06 -44.65
C THR A 748 13.87 37.35 -44.46
N LEU A 749 14.60 37.52 -43.36
CA LEU A 749 15.34 38.74 -43.07
C LEU A 749 16.70 38.76 -43.77
N GLN A 750 17.09 39.95 -44.25
CA GLN A 750 18.45 40.29 -44.62
C GLN A 750 19.07 41.16 -43.53
N VAL A 751 20.21 40.75 -42.98
CA VAL A 751 20.78 41.31 -41.74
C VAL A 751 22.22 41.80 -41.95
N ASN A 752 22.56 42.96 -41.37
CA ASN A 752 23.94 43.47 -41.27
C ASN A 752 24.57 43.15 -39.89
N ASP A 753 25.88 43.35 -39.69
CA ASP A 753 26.55 43.03 -38.40
C ASP A 753 25.87 43.70 -37.19
N LEU A 754 25.54 44.99 -37.33
CA LEU A 754 24.86 45.76 -36.28
C LEU A 754 23.40 45.32 -36.10
N GLY A 755 22.75 44.84 -37.17
CA GLY A 755 21.42 44.25 -37.14
C GLY A 755 21.41 42.87 -36.49
N ALA A 756 22.47 42.06 -36.64
CA ALA A 756 22.58 40.76 -35.98
C ALA A 756 22.67 40.92 -34.47
N THR A 757 23.48 41.88 -34.01
CA THR A 757 23.59 42.22 -32.57
C THR A 757 22.32 42.87 -32.02
N LYS A 758 21.62 43.71 -32.79
CA LYS A 758 20.29 44.24 -32.41
C LYS A 758 19.26 43.11 -32.30
N LEU A 759 19.22 42.21 -33.28
CA LEU A 759 18.30 41.07 -33.33
C LEU A 759 18.47 40.14 -32.12
N ASP A 760 19.71 39.83 -31.74
CA ASP A 760 20.02 39.01 -30.56
C ASP A 760 19.55 39.67 -29.25
N ARG A 761 19.75 41.00 -29.12
CA ARG A 761 19.25 41.79 -27.98
C ARG A 761 17.73 41.80 -27.91
N GLU A 762 17.05 42.03 -29.03
CA GLU A 762 15.58 42.01 -29.12
C GLU A 762 15.00 40.62 -28.81
N LEU A 763 15.61 39.56 -29.36
CA LEU A 763 15.25 38.17 -29.09
C LEU A 763 15.42 37.82 -27.60
N SER A 764 16.54 38.22 -27.00
CA SER A 764 16.81 37.98 -25.58
C SER A 764 15.76 38.65 -24.68
N LEU A 765 15.40 39.91 -24.99
CA LEU A 765 14.34 40.63 -24.27
C LEU A 765 12.97 39.97 -24.46
N LEU A 766 12.62 39.54 -25.67
CA LEU A 766 11.38 38.83 -25.95
C LEU A 766 11.29 37.48 -25.24
N ILE A 767 12.36 36.68 -25.27
CA ILE A 767 12.42 35.38 -24.60
C ILE A 767 12.34 35.57 -23.09
N SER A 768 13.05 36.56 -22.54
CA SER A 768 13.00 36.84 -21.09
C SER A 768 11.61 37.25 -20.61
N THR A 769 10.84 37.97 -21.42
CA THR A 769 9.51 38.47 -21.07
C THR A 769 8.42 37.41 -21.24
N VAL A 770 8.46 36.65 -22.34
CA VAL A 770 7.52 35.55 -22.60
C VAL A 770 7.77 34.37 -21.64
N CYS A 771 9.02 34.02 -21.36
CA CYS A 771 9.41 32.90 -20.50
C CYS A 771 9.74 33.32 -19.06
N SER A 772 9.22 34.45 -18.58
CA SER A 772 9.55 34.99 -17.25
C SER A 772 9.22 34.04 -16.09
N ARG A 773 8.09 33.31 -16.17
CA ARG A 773 7.63 32.35 -15.14
C ARG A 773 8.03 30.90 -15.36
N ASN A 774 8.34 30.50 -16.59
CA ASN A 774 8.75 29.14 -16.89
C ASN A 774 10.00 29.12 -17.78
N TYR A 775 11.16 28.99 -17.13
CA TYR A 775 12.47 28.93 -17.77
C TYR A 775 12.63 27.72 -18.69
N VAL A 776 11.92 26.62 -18.44
CA VAL A 776 11.97 25.40 -19.28
C VAL A 776 11.50 25.70 -20.70
N LEU A 777 10.55 26.62 -20.86
CA LEU A 777 10.05 27.02 -22.18
C LEU A 777 11.10 27.73 -23.04
N ARG A 778 12.21 28.22 -22.46
CA ARG A 778 13.31 28.85 -23.21
C ARG A 778 14.00 27.86 -24.15
N GLU A 779 14.03 26.57 -23.81
CA GLU A 779 14.60 25.52 -24.67
C GLU A 779 13.89 25.46 -26.03
N LYS A 780 12.59 25.79 -26.09
CA LYS A 780 11.84 25.85 -27.35
C LYS A 780 12.35 26.93 -28.30
N PHE A 781 13.01 27.96 -27.79
CA PHE A 781 13.63 29.02 -28.60
C PHE A 781 15.05 28.66 -29.05
N ALA A 782 15.62 27.52 -28.65
CA ALA A 782 17.01 27.14 -28.94
C ALA A 782 17.37 27.24 -30.43
N LYS A 783 16.47 26.80 -31.32
CA LYS A 783 16.68 26.88 -32.77
C LYS A 783 16.80 28.34 -33.24
N VAL A 784 15.91 29.21 -32.76
CA VAL A 784 15.87 30.64 -33.13
C VAL A 784 17.08 31.38 -32.55
N THR A 785 17.46 31.09 -31.30
CA THR A 785 18.64 31.69 -30.67
C THR A 785 19.94 31.22 -31.34
N GLN A 786 20.01 29.96 -31.77
CA GLN A 786 21.17 29.46 -32.53
C GLN A 786 21.29 30.11 -33.91
N ILE A 787 20.16 30.41 -34.59
CA ILE A 787 20.18 31.17 -35.85
C ILE A 787 20.73 32.59 -35.60
N ALA A 788 20.25 33.27 -34.57
CA ALA A 788 20.74 34.61 -34.20
C ALA A 788 22.23 34.60 -33.81
N LEU A 789 22.69 33.57 -33.09
CA LEU A 789 24.10 33.36 -32.74
C LEU A 789 24.97 33.22 -34.00
N ILE A 790 24.54 32.45 -35.00
CA ILE A 790 25.29 32.28 -36.26
C ILE A 790 25.40 33.60 -37.02
N LEU A 791 24.36 34.43 -37.01
CA LEU A 791 24.38 35.74 -37.65
C LEU A 791 25.38 36.70 -36.98
N GLY A 792 25.66 36.51 -35.69
CA GLY A 792 26.60 37.31 -34.91
C GLY A 792 28.07 36.87 -35.02
N PHE A 793 28.38 35.75 -35.65
CA PHE A 793 29.77 35.32 -35.88
C PHE A 793 30.46 36.13 -36.98
N ASP A 794 31.78 36.24 -36.87
CA ASP A 794 32.63 36.89 -37.85
C ASP A 794 32.89 35.96 -39.05
N ASP A 795 33.22 36.52 -40.21
CA ASP A 795 33.49 35.70 -41.41
C ASP A 795 34.67 34.73 -41.22
N ASP A 796 35.59 35.06 -40.31
CA ASP A 796 36.76 34.24 -39.96
C ASP A 796 36.39 32.99 -39.14
N ASP A 797 35.18 32.91 -38.55
CA ASP A 797 34.73 31.76 -37.75
C ASP A 797 34.23 30.59 -38.62
N PHE A 798 34.06 30.83 -39.92
CA PHE A 798 33.58 29.85 -40.88
C PHE A 798 34.70 29.28 -41.74
N ASP A 799 34.55 28.02 -42.12
CA ASP A 799 35.46 27.36 -43.05
C ASP A 799 35.12 27.75 -44.50
N VAL A 800 36.16 27.99 -45.29
CA VAL A 800 36.08 28.46 -46.67
C VAL A 800 35.69 27.32 -47.62
N GLU A 801 36.06 26.07 -47.31
CA GLU A 801 35.77 24.91 -48.17
C GLU A 801 34.36 24.36 -47.95
N SER A 802 33.92 24.21 -46.69
CA SER A 802 32.60 23.68 -46.36
C SER A 802 31.49 24.74 -46.29
N GLY A 803 31.85 26.02 -46.08
CA GLY A 803 30.90 27.12 -45.88
C GLY A 803 30.20 27.12 -44.52
N ASP A 804 30.45 26.11 -43.68
CA ASP A 804 29.93 25.90 -42.32
C ASP A 804 30.95 26.39 -41.26
N LEU A 805 30.60 26.32 -39.97
CA LEU A 805 31.49 26.71 -38.87
C LEU A 805 32.74 25.82 -38.79
N LYS A 806 33.89 26.40 -38.43
CA LYS A 806 35.13 25.65 -38.15
C LYS A 806 34.89 24.54 -37.13
N GLU A 807 35.52 23.38 -37.31
CA GLU A 807 35.31 22.18 -36.46
C GLU A 807 35.53 22.49 -34.97
N GLU A 808 36.48 23.36 -34.63
CA GLU A 808 36.80 23.78 -33.26
C GLU A 808 35.63 24.50 -32.55
N ILE A 809 34.88 25.33 -33.28
CA ILE A 809 33.72 26.08 -32.78
C ILE A 809 32.45 25.21 -32.80
N SER A 810 32.36 24.34 -33.80
CA SER A 810 31.25 23.40 -33.99
C SER A 810 31.14 22.39 -32.82
N ILE A 811 32.27 21.93 -32.28
CA ILE A 811 32.31 20.95 -31.17
C ILE A 811 31.92 21.58 -29.81
N GLY A 812 32.12 22.89 -29.64
CA GLY A 812 31.89 23.58 -28.36
C GLY A 812 30.43 23.86 -28.02
N ILE A 813 29.50 23.75 -28.98
CA ILE A 813 28.08 24.09 -28.82
C ILE A 813 27.21 22.87 -29.18
N ASN A 814 26.19 22.59 -28.36
CA ASN A 814 25.20 21.56 -28.68
C ASN A 814 24.19 22.08 -29.71
N TRP A 815 24.49 21.86 -30.99
CA TRP A 815 23.67 22.35 -32.11
C TRP A 815 22.37 21.56 -32.28
N VAL A 816 21.25 22.28 -32.34
CA VAL A 816 19.94 21.77 -32.75
C VAL A 816 19.77 21.91 -34.27
N LEU A 817 20.49 22.86 -34.89
CA LEU A 817 20.51 23.11 -36.33
C LEU A 817 21.34 22.09 -37.10
N SER A 818 20.87 21.72 -38.30
CA SER A 818 21.66 20.92 -39.24
C SER A 818 22.74 21.77 -39.92
N SER A 819 23.81 21.15 -40.43
CA SER A 819 24.86 21.84 -41.20
C SER A 819 24.29 22.66 -42.37
N GLN A 820 23.25 22.17 -43.04
CA GLN A 820 22.57 22.90 -44.12
C GLN A 820 21.81 24.13 -43.62
N ASP A 821 21.16 24.03 -42.46
CA ASP A 821 20.49 25.17 -41.82
C ASP A 821 21.51 26.21 -41.35
N ARG A 822 22.69 25.80 -40.87
CA ARG A 822 23.76 26.74 -40.47
C ARG A 822 24.30 27.55 -41.64
N ILE A 823 24.58 26.88 -42.76
CA ILE A 823 25.00 27.53 -44.02
C ILE A 823 23.89 28.48 -44.52
N SER A 824 22.63 28.05 -44.45
CA SER A 824 21.48 28.86 -44.86
C SER A 824 21.29 30.09 -43.95
N ALA A 825 21.48 29.94 -42.64
CA ALA A 825 21.42 31.04 -41.68
C ALA A 825 22.53 32.07 -41.97
N ARG A 826 23.76 31.62 -42.25
CA ARG A 826 24.86 32.49 -42.69
C ARG A 826 24.51 33.27 -43.97
N ASN A 827 23.72 32.69 -44.87
CA ASN A 827 23.30 33.33 -46.13
C ASN A 827 22.32 34.50 -45.96
N LEU A 828 21.77 34.70 -44.78
CA LEU A 828 20.92 35.85 -44.46
C LEU A 828 21.74 37.14 -44.20
N LYS A 829 23.06 37.02 -43.97
CA LYS A 829 23.97 38.13 -43.74
C LYS A 829 24.36 38.82 -45.06
N VAL A 830 24.19 40.14 -45.13
CA VAL A 830 24.43 40.95 -46.36
C VAL A 830 25.89 41.40 -46.47
N ASP A 831 26.56 41.66 -45.36
CA ASP A 831 27.92 42.25 -45.29
C ASP A 831 29.05 41.20 -45.37
N LYS A 832 28.89 40.18 -46.20
CA LYS A 832 29.90 39.12 -46.33
C LYS A 832 31.16 39.64 -47.02
N ARG A 833 32.33 39.39 -46.43
CA ARG A 833 33.60 39.46 -47.17
C ARG A 833 33.65 38.28 -48.13
N ARG A 834 33.85 38.57 -49.42
CA ARG A 834 34.01 37.56 -50.48
C ARG A 834 35.36 36.87 -50.41
#